data_AF-A0A3P3ZS68-F1
#
_entry.id   AF-A0A3P3ZS68-F1
#
_cell.length_a   1.000
_cell.length_b   1.000
_cell.length_c   1.000
_cell.angle_alpha   90.00
_cell.angle_beta   90.00
_cell.angle_gamma   90.00
#
_symmetry.space_group_name_H-M   'P 1'
#
loop_
_entity.id
_entity.type
_entity.pdbx_description
1 polymer ?
#
loop_
_entity_poly.entity_id
_entity_poly.type
_entity_poly.pdbx_seq_one_letter_code
_entity_poly.pdbx_strand_id
1 'polypeptide(L)'
;MALTANQVQQAYLAYFGRPADVIGLNYWEGQSQAAMTAGFAASAEFANMYAGMSTAAQVNQVYINVLGRQADPSGLTYWAGQLQSGALTIGNLVSAIYNTVLNEPTTSLDYVTVNNRLNYATAFTNAMTNSTPDIVGYSGSAAASAARAALTSAVPSGTTVMTTFSTVAADVTSVVGAGTQAQATTFMLTTGVDTITPTGNATINGVFGAGTNSTFTPLDSIHATGTNNTLNISDTAGGTAFPSGTSVSGVQTVNYVSSGGTATADFSGYTGLTALNVTESGGAAGITAAGTTAVTLSDSAAAAATILVQGGSTVSVTANGVTGAGAIDVGSVAGGATAGVVPVGTIAVTENVKATATTATVDAINVFGGTTVTVNANLAGAANNTITGGVIEVTGGASTTTVTVNQTAAATASTATAANAGVTQSVAATSAAPGVQGVKAATATQVVAAQAAVSGVANGVVTIKDVNSASTTLANTITSATLSNYASGSSFTGSALNTLSLSGVNAANSTFTITNNAATPTNTTLALTLNGEGTTGNATTTATVATITDTNAEIKTLNVTTASADSNIIFTDAHLTTLNVAGTNVLNLSTLGTATIGTIAVSGAAGFNDNGLLAGEGASLTSFTTTSSGVITATLNDTNQTFKGSTGQDIITISADATKAITGGSATNNEIVMNNTAATFNATSANLTNTNVTGFTTLGLTNASTGTWDMSTLNSGFNAIDDQASGTNSITVIKAATGTSLTIDNTTTTGTVSLSYANTTGASDTTGVTIAESNNGTGSAVPTTVNSLTLADANAVGIATVNLVSAGSDTDVTTTPAINGNVFGGATIAGAYNVITTLVDNGLANLNVTGGAGLDIGTLDEATHQATSFTVNSGETGILGTYIESMTDIYLGNLAFTGTNSTDIGALSVGTSTVTSLSISNTGTGNVTIGNGTSFVDTALTTLNLNGNIALTTGILAATTGITVSGASDNSHVTVSLAATTGTNSVTLGNANNNITDATTLGTVNVTVGTGSNLITVDSGANNATYNANIVLGTHTNTATAFDKMLVSVTGTQAVGYSTSITGVATGDQVVIYGDASQSNVVSLTAAQQTSINALSTLASAITTAFTDAHAATGNAANDVMSFQYANNTYIINDTANTGAFVAGTDSVVKLVGQHTISQITASAHATIAIV
;
A
#
# COMPACT_ATOMS: atom_id res chain seq x y z
N MET A 1 62.68 48.44 15.48
CA MET A 1 63.53 48.93 14.37
C MET A 1 62.82 48.61 13.07
N ALA A 2 62.91 49.52 12.09
CA ALA A 2 62.47 49.28 10.73
C ALA A 2 63.27 48.13 10.10
N LEU A 3 62.64 47.36 9.22
CA LEU A 3 63.29 46.27 8.48
C LEU A 3 64.11 46.85 7.32
N THR A 4 65.25 46.23 7.03
CA THR A 4 66.05 46.54 5.82
C THR A 4 65.50 45.81 4.59
N ALA A 5 65.76 46.31 3.39
CA ALA A 5 65.43 45.64 2.12
C ALA A 5 65.84 44.16 2.12
N ASN A 6 67.06 43.86 2.61
CA ASN A 6 67.56 42.49 2.69
C ASN A 6 66.73 41.63 3.64
N GLN A 7 66.31 42.14 4.80
CA GLN A 7 65.46 41.39 5.73
C GLN A 7 64.08 41.08 5.15
N VAL A 8 63.51 42.00 4.36
CA VAL A 8 62.24 41.77 3.67
C VAL A 8 62.39 40.73 2.55
N GLN A 9 63.45 40.83 1.74
CA GLN A 9 63.75 39.85 0.70
C GLN A 9 63.99 38.45 1.27
N GLN A 10 64.72 38.36 2.39
CA GLN A 10 64.93 37.12 3.12
C GLN A 10 63.61 36.49 3.54
N ALA A 11 62.66 37.30 4.02
CA ALA A 11 61.34 36.81 4.41
C ALA A 11 60.53 36.30 3.21
N TYR A 12 60.47 37.04 2.09
CA TYR A 12 59.77 36.59 0.87
C TYR A 12 60.36 35.31 0.28
N LEU A 13 61.70 35.24 0.23
CA LEU A 13 62.41 34.06 -0.23
C LEU A 13 62.11 32.85 0.63
N ALA A 14 62.07 33.02 1.94
CA ALA A 14 61.95 31.89 2.83
C ALA A 14 60.51 31.42 3.03
N TYR A 15 59.55 32.34 3.09
CA TYR A 15 58.13 32.00 3.18
C TYR A 15 57.58 31.53 1.84
N PHE A 16 57.89 32.22 0.74
CA PHE A 16 57.19 32.03 -0.54
C PHE A 16 58.11 31.56 -1.67
N GLY A 17 59.42 31.41 -1.42
CA GLY A 17 60.37 30.91 -2.41
C GLY A 17 60.64 31.87 -3.57
N ARG A 18 60.25 33.14 -3.46
CA ARG A 18 60.29 34.13 -4.56
C ARG A 18 60.81 35.49 -4.11
N PRO A 19 61.30 36.35 -5.02
CA PRO A 19 61.59 37.75 -4.73
C PRO A 19 60.35 38.53 -4.26
N ALA A 20 60.57 39.59 -3.48
CA ALA A 20 59.52 40.52 -3.10
C ALA A 20 59.03 41.33 -4.31
N ASP A 21 57.75 41.66 -4.34
CA ASP A 21 57.23 42.65 -5.28
C ASP A 21 57.64 44.08 -4.83
N VAL A 22 57.63 45.07 -5.73
CA VAL A 22 58.08 46.44 -5.39
C VAL A 22 57.21 47.08 -4.29
N ILE A 23 55.90 46.83 -4.30
CA ILE A 23 54.98 47.38 -3.29
C ILE A 23 55.20 46.68 -1.95
N GLY A 24 55.27 45.35 -1.96
CA GLY A 24 55.57 44.52 -0.82
C GLY A 24 56.87 44.93 -0.15
N LEU A 25 57.97 45.06 -0.92
CA LEU A 25 59.27 45.49 -0.39
C LEU A 25 59.16 46.83 0.35
N ASN A 26 58.63 47.85 -0.32
CA ASN A 26 58.47 49.20 0.24
C ASN A 26 57.56 49.23 1.48
N TYR A 27 56.49 48.44 1.48
CA TYR A 27 55.55 48.38 2.59
C TYR A 27 56.21 47.80 3.85
N TRP A 28 56.90 46.65 3.73
CA TRP A 28 57.45 45.94 4.88
C TRP A 28 58.71 46.59 5.45
N GLU A 29 59.49 47.33 4.67
CA GLU A 29 60.61 48.13 5.20
C GLU A 29 60.16 49.16 6.25
N GLY A 30 58.94 49.69 6.13
CA GLY A 30 58.32 50.57 7.12
C GLY A 30 57.77 49.87 8.37
N GLN A 31 57.77 48.53 8.42
CA GLN A 31 57.15 47.74 9.48
C GLN A 31 58.17 47.08 10.42
N SER A 32 57.66 46.48 11.49
CA SER A 32 58.45 45.65 12.40
C SER A 32 58.52 44.19 11.92
N GLN A 33 59.56 43.45 12.31
CA GLN A 33 59.69 42.01 12.06
C GLN A 33 58.45 41.22 12.49
N ALA A 34 57.88 41.54 13.66
CA ALA A 34 56.70 40.86 14.18
C ALA A 34 55.46 41.11 13.30
N ALA A 35 55.28 42.33 12.80
CA ALA A 35 54.17 42.68 11.91
C ALA A 35 54.27 41.96 10.55
N MET A 36 55.47 41.85 9.98
CA MET A 36 55.71 41.10 8.74
C MET A 36 55.45 39.61 8.91
N THR A 37 55.97 39.01 9.97
CA THR A 37 55.74 37.59 10.29
C THR A 37 54.24 37.28 10.45
N ALA A 38 53.49 38.14 11.15
CA ALA A 38 52.05 37.98 11.32
C ALA A 38 51.28 38.18 10.00
N GLY A 39 51.62 39.20 9.21
CA GLY A 39 50.99 39.48 7.93
C GLY A 39 51.22 38.39 6.89
N PHE A 40 52.42 37.81 6.84
CA PHE A 40 52.70 36.67 5.97
C PHE A 40 51.94 35.42 6.39
N ALA A 41 51.90 35.10 7.68
CA ALA A 41 51.15 33.95 8.18
C ALA A 41 49.63 34.07 7.92
N ALA A 42 49.09 35.29 7.85
CA ALA A 42 47.69 35.55 7.55
C ALA A 42 47.36 35.64 6.04
N SER A 43 48.35 35.56 5.15
CA SER A 43 48.13 35.74 3.72
C SER A 43 47.54 34.50 3.05
N ALA A 44 46.75 34.70 1.99
CA ALA A 44 46.23 33.61 1.16
C ALA A 44 47.37 32.79 0.52
N GLU A 45 48.51 33.43 0.22
CA GLU A 45 49.69 32.76 -0.34
C GLU A 45 50.33 31.79 0.68
N PHE A 46 50.33 32.14 1.97
CA PHE A 46 50.81 31.25 3.04
C PHE A 46 49.87 30.07 3.24
N ALA A 47 48.56 30.30 3.27
CA ALA A 47 47.57 29.23 3.35
C ALA A 47 47.73 28.26 2.17
N ASN A 48 47.82 28.77 0.93
CA ASN A 48 47.99 27.93 -0.25
C ASN A 48 49.30 27.13 -0.27
N MET A 49 50.37 27.64 0.36
CA MET A 49 51.68 27.00 0.36
C MET A 49 51.88 25.99 1.50
N TYR A 50 51.26 26.21 2.67
CA TYR A 50 51.56 25.43 3.88
C TYR A 50 50.33 24.75 4.52
N ALA A 51 49.09 25.09 4.14
CA ALA A 51 47.90 24.46 4.72
C ALA A 51 47.83 22.96 4.35
N GLY A 52 47.48 22.12 5.32
CA GLY A 52 47.39 20.67 5.14
C GLY A 52 48.72 19.92 5.08
N MET A 53 49.86 20.62 5.08
CA MET A 53 51.19 19.99 5.13
C MET A 53 51.55 19.51 6.54
N SER A 54 52.25 18.37 6.65
CA SER A 54 52.86 17.94 7.91
C SER A 54 54.01 18.88 8.31
N THR A 55 54.36 18.94 9.60
CA THR A 55 55.49 19.77 10.07
C THR A 55 56.81 19.44 9.34
N ALA A 56 57.06 18.18 9.02
CA ALA A 56 58.20 17.77 8.21
C ALA A 56 58.12 18.27 6.76
N ALA A 57 56.94 18.20 6.13
CA ALA A 57 56.74 18.76 4.79
C ALA A 57 56.91 20.30 4.78
N GLN A 58 56.44 20.99 5.83
CA GLN A 58 56.62 22.43 5.98
C GLN A 58 58.10 22.80 6.15
N VAL A 59 58.88 22.07 6.95
CA VAL A 59 60.35 22.27 7.08
C VAL A 59 61.04 22.04 5.74
N ASN A 60 60.71 20.96 5.03
CA ASN A 60 61.28 20.68 3.71
C ASN A 60 60.96 21.79 2.72
N GLN A 61 59.75 22.34 2.74
CA GLN A 61 59.37 23.45 1.89
C GLN A 61 60.18 24.72 2.19
N VAL A 62 60.43 25.02 3.47
CA VAL A 62 61.32 26.14 3.88
C VAL A 62 62.76 25.90 3.40
N TYR A 63 63.28 24.68 3.51
CA TYR A 63 64.60 24.32 2.98
C TYR A 63 64.69 24.50 1.46
N ILE A 64 63.67 24.09 0.71
CA ILE A 64 63.62 24.30 -0.75
C ILE A 64 63.57 25.80 -1.06
N ASN A 65 62.77 26.57 -0.32
CA ASN A 65 62.63 28.00 -0.51
C ASN A 65 63.94 28.77 -0.27
N VAL A 66 64.65 28.45 0.82
CA VAL A 66 65.86 29.15 1.28
C VAL A 66 67.14 28.60 0.62
N LEU A 67 67.27 27.28 0.50
CA LEU A 67 68.48 26.58 0.07
C LEU A 67 68.36 25.90 -1.29
N GLY A 68 67.17 25.87 -1.90
CA GLY A 68 66.97 25.20 -3.20
C GLY A 68 67.09 23.67 -3.14
N ARG A 69 67.18 23.07 -1.95
CA ARG A 69 67.31 21.62 -1.73
C ARG A 69 66.43 21.16 -0.58
N GLN A 70 66.16 19.87 -0.49
CA GLN A 70 65.47 19.30 0.68
C GLN A 70 66.36 19.35 1.93
N ALA A 71 65.73 19.31 3.11
CA ALA A 71 66.44 19.19 4.36
C ALA A 71 67.14 17.83 4.45
N ASP A 72 68.36 17.80 4.99
CA ASP A 72 69.00 16.55 5.37
C ASP A 72 68.20 15.88 6.50
N PRO A 73 68.25 14.55 6.64
CA PRO A 73 67.43 13.84 7.63
C PRO A 73 67.59 14.37 9.06
N SER A 74 68.81 14.73 9.47
CA SER A 74 69.10 15.29 10.80
C SER A 74 68.49 16.68 10.99
N GLY A 75 68.68 17.59 10.04
CA GLY A 75 68.09 18.92 10.06
C GLY A 75 66.56 18.85 10.03
N LEU A 76 65.99 18.00 9.18
CA LEU A 76 64.55 17.79 9.07
C LEU A 76 63.94 17.36 10.42
N THR A 77 64.54 16.37 11.09
CA THR A 77 64.07 15.91 12.41
C THR A 77 64.19 17.00 13.46
N TYR A 78 65.30 17.72 13.50
CA TYR A 78 65.52 18.79 14.49
C TYR A 78 64.50 19.92 14.33
N TRP A 79 64.38 20.49 13.13
CA TRP A 79 63.51 21.64 12.87
C TRP A 79 62.02 21.27 12.97
N ALA A 80 61.63 20.07 12.52
CA ALA A 80 60.24 19.61 12.65
C ALA A 80 59.86 19.47 14.14
N GLY A 81 60.79 19.02 15.00
CA GLY A 81 60.59 18.99 16.45
C GLY A 81 60.42 20.37 17.08
N GLN A 82 61.13 21.40 16.57
CA GLN A 82 60.97 22.79 17.04
C GLN A 82 59.61 23.38 16.63
N LEU A 83 59.11 23.07 15.43
CA LEU A 83 57.76 23.46 15.01
C LEU A 83 56.68 22.73 15.79
N GLN A 84 56.83 21.42 15.99
CA GLN A 84 55.84 20.59 16.65
C GLN A 84 55.69 20.91 18.15
N SER A 85 56.78 21.32 18.80
CA SER A 85 56.75 21.80 20.19
C SER A 85 56.21 23.23 20.34
N GLY A 86 55.95 23.93 19.22
CA GLY A 86 55.57 25.35 19.22
C GLY A 86 56.70 26.30 19.64
N ALA A 87 57.92 25.79 19.85
CA ALA A 87 59.09 26.60 20.19
C ALA A 87 59.49 27.54 19.04
N LEU A 88 59.20 27.14 17.80
CA LEU A 88 59.30 27.98 16.62
C LEU A 88 57.97 27.95 15.83
N THR A 89 57.64 29.08 15.21
CA THR A 89 56.67 29.13 14.12
C THR A 89 57.41 29.00 12.79
N ILE A 90 56.70 28.75 11.67
CA ILE A 90 57.31 28.84 10.33
C ILE A 90 58.04 30.17 10.13
N GLY A 91 57.50 31.25 10.69
CA GLY A 91 58.12 32.58 10.60
C GLY A 91 59.45 32.75 11.30
N ASN A 92 59.60 32.15 12.47
CA ASN A 92 60.85 32.21 13.22
C ASN A 92 61.83 31.11 12.80
N LEU A 93 61.33 29.98 12.27
CA LEU A 93 62.13 28.90 11.70
C LEU A 93 62.99 29.38 10.53
N VAL A 94 62.37 30.14 9.63
CA VAL A 94 63.01 30.79 8.49
C VAL A 94 64.25 31.59 8.91
N SER A 95 64.08 32.46 9.90
CA SER A 95 65.16 33.33 10.39
C SER A 95 66.26 32.52 11.07
N ALA A 96 65.89 31.44 11.76
CA ALA A 96 66.84 30.54 12.41
C ALA A 96 67.69 29.77 11.39
N ILE A 97 67.07 29.23 10.32
CA ILE A 97 67.79 28.54 9.24
C ILE A 97 68.74 29.52 8.54
N TYR A 98 68.26 30.72 8.21
CA TYR A 98 69.07 31.73 7.53
C TYR A 98 70.27 32.17 8.38
N ASN A 99 70.07 32.45 9.67
CA ASN A 99 71.16 32.80 10.59
C ASN A 99 72.13 31.65 10.81
N THR A 100 71.65 30.39 10.84
CA THR A 100 72.52 29.21 10.97
C THR A 100 73.45 29.12 9.76
N VAL A 101 72.91 29.27 8.56
CA VAL A 101 73.68 29.20 7.31
C VAL A 101 74.65 30.37 7.15
N LEU A 102 74.28 31.58 7.60
CA LEU A 102 75.18 32.74 7.58
C LEU A 102 76.39 32.62 8.52
N ASN A 103 76.37 31.68 9.48
CA ASN A 103 77.52 31.38 10.35
C ASN A 103 78.41 30.25 9.80
N GLU A 104 78.07 29.66 8.65
CA GLU A 104 78.94 28.71 7.96
C GLU A 104 80.11 29.41 7.26
N PRO A 105 81.19 28.68 6.91
CA PRO A 105 82.27 29.23 6.09
C PRO A 105 81.71 29.86 4.80
N THR A 106 82.25 31.00 4.39
CA THR A 106 81.78 31.74 3.21
C THR A 106 81.89 30.96 1.88
N THR A 107 82.60 29.83 1.90
CA THR A 107 82.77 28.88 0.80
C THR A 107 81.82 27.68 0.88
N SER A 108 80.97 27.57 1.90
CA SER A 108 79.99 26.50 2.00
C SER A 108 78.92 26.66 0.92
N LEU A 109 78.40 25.53 0.42
CA LEU A 109 77.37 25.53 -0.62
C LEU A 109 76.10 26.26 -0.15
N ASP A 110 75.72 26.09 1.11
CA ASP A 110 74.52 26.72 1.67
C ASP A 110 74.71 28.24 1.85
N TYR A 111 75.87 28.69 2.36
CA TYR A 111 76.19 30.11 2.47
C TYR A 111 76.15 30.81 1.11
N VAL A 112 76.75 30.17 0.10
CA VAL A 112 76.78 30.70 -1.27
C VAL A 112 75.38 30.74 -1.88
N THR A 113 74.59 29.68 -1.70
CA THR A 113 73.23 29.59 -2.26
C THR A 113 72.31 30.64 -1.65
N VAL A 114 72.37 30.81 -0.33
CA VAL A 114 71.57 31.81 0.39
C VAL A 114 71.88 33.23 -0.07
N ASN A 115 73.16 33.57 -0.21
CA ASN A 115 73.57 34.89 -0.68
C ASN A 115 73.24 35.10 -2.17
N ASN A 116 73.37 34.08 -3.00
CA ASN A 116 73.00 34.18 -4.42
C ASN A 116 71.50 34.39 -4.61
N ARG A 117 70.65 33.67 -3.86
CA ARG A 117 69.18 33.88 -3.89
C ARG A 117 68.80 35.27 -3.40
N LEU A 118 69.46 35.78 -2.36
CA LEU A 118 69.24 37.14 -1.86
C LEU A 118 69.69 38.21 -2.87
N ASN A 119 70.87 38.06 -3.46
CA ASN A 119 71.39 38.98 -4.47
C ASN A 119 70.52 38.95 -5.73
N TYR A 120 70.07 37.77 -6.16
CA TYR A 120 69.12 37.65 -7.27
C TYR A 120 67.78 38.30 -6.94
N ALA A 121 67.19 38.03 -5.77
CA ALA A 121 65.92 38.62 -5.39
C ALA A 121 66.00 40.15 -5.32
N THR A 122 67.10 40.68 -4.80
CA THR A 122 67.38 42.12 -4.80
C THR A 122 67.52 42.66 -6.22
N ALA A 123 68.29 42.00 -7.08
CA ALA A 123 68.44 42.40 -8.49
C ALA A 123 67.11 42.34 -9.25
N PHE A 124 66.30 41.30 -9.00
CA PHE A 124 64.98 41.09 -9.59
C PHE A 124 64.03 42.22 -9.20
N THR A 125 63.93 42.53 -7.90
CA THR A 125 63.04 43.59 -7.44
C THR A 125 63.49 44.98 -7.88
N ASN A 126 64.80 45.23 -7.96
CA ASN A 126 65.35 46.48 -8.50
C ASN A 126 65.14 46.62 -10.01
N ALA A 127 65.10 45.51 -10.74
CA ALA A 127 64.85 45.52 -12.19
C ALA A 127 63.37 45.76 -12.53
N MET A 128 62.45 45.59 -11.57
CA MET A 128 61.06 46.04 -11.73
C MET A 128 61.00 47.57 -11.63
N THR A 129 60.49 48.24 -12.67
CA THR A 129 60.58 49.71 -12.82
C THR A 129 59.56 50.50 -11.98
N ASN A 130 58.84 49.82 -11.08
CA ASN A 130 57.68 50.34 -10.34
C ASN A 130 56.61 50.96 -11.27
N SER A 131 56.52 50.48 -12.51
CA SER A 131 55.50 50.89 -13.46
C SER A 131 54.17 50.22 -13.11
N THR A 132 53.04 50.83 -13.47
CA THR A 132 51.70 50.21 -13.29
C THR A 132 51.63 48.80 -13.89
N PRO A 133 52.19 48.51 -15.08
CA PRO A 133 52.25 47.16 -15.63
C PRO A 133 53.06 46.16 -14.79
N ASP A 134 54.23 46.55 -14.27
CA ASP A 134 55.05 45.65 -13.44
C ASP A 134 54.35 45.33 -12.11
N ILE A 135 53.72 46.35 -11.51
CA ILE A 135 52.96 46.22 -10.26
C ILE A 135 51.76 45.29 -10.43
N VAL A 136 50.96 45.51 -11.49
CA VAL A 136 49.73 44.74 -11.74
C VAL A 136 50.06 43.33 -12.25
N GLY A 137 51.04 43.19 -13.14
CA GLY A 137 51.42 41.90 -13.73
C GLY A 137 52.21 40.99 -12.78
N TYR A 138 52.83 41.53 -11.72
CA TYR A 138 53.43 40.75 -10.63
C TYR A 138 52.42 40.43 -9.51
N SER A 139 51.15 40.24 -9.85
CA SER A 139 50.09 39.86 -8.90
C SER A 139 49.53 38.47 -9.19
N GLY A 140 49.02 37.80 -8.15
CA GLY A 140 48.37 36.49 -8.28
C GLY A 140 49.33 35.28 -8.30
N SER A 141 48.73 34.08 -8.28
CA SER A 141 49.45 32.81 -8.14
C SER A 141 50.30 32.44 -9.35
N ALA A 142 49.91 32.85 -10.56
CA ALA A 142 50.65 32.60 -11.80
C ALA A 142 51.99 33.35 -11.82
N ALA A 143 51.98 34.66 -11.52
CA ALA A 143 53.20 35.45 -11.37
C ALA A 143 54.07 34.92 -10.22
N ALA A 144 53.47 34.59 -9.07
CA ALA A 144 54.22 34.02 -7.94
C ALA A 144 54.91 32.70 -8.30
N SER A 145 54.26 31.84 -9.10
CA SER A 145 54.85 30.57 -9.57
C SER A 145 55.99 30.79 -10.56
N ALA A 146 55.81 31.69 -11.54
CA ALA A 146 56.86 32.05 -12.47
C ALA A 146 58.07 32.67 -11.75
N ALA A 147 57.84 33.49 -10.71
CA ALA A 147 58.90 34.09 -9.91
C ALA A 147 59.77 33.06 -9.18
N ARG A 148 59.14 32.02 -8.60
CA ARG A 148 59.84 30.89 -7.97
C ARG A 148 60.69 30.11 -8.98
N ALA A 149 60.14 29.86 -10.17
CA ALA A 149 60.83 29.16 -11.24
C ALA A 149 62.05 29.96 -11.74
N ALA A 150 61.88 31.26 -11.95
CA ALA A 150 62.95 32.15 -12.37
C ALA A 150 64.10 32.21 -11.35
N LEU A 151 63.78 32.37 -10.07
CA LEU A 151 64.79 32.31 -8.98
C LEU A 151 65.55 30.98 -8.97
N THR A 152 64.85 29.87 -9.16
CA THR A 152 65.46 28.53 -9.13
C THR A 152 66.35 28.30 -10.36
N SER A 153 65.95 28.79 -11.52
CA SER A 153 66.73 28.70 -12.77
C SER A 153 67.97 29.60 -12.75
N ALA A 154 67.83 30.82 -12.25
CA ALA A 154 68.87 31.85 -12.29
C ALA A 154 69.95 31.67 -11.22
N VAL A 155 69.68 30.89 -10.16
CA VAL A 155 70.63 30.64 -9.07
C VAL A 155 71.22 29.22 -9.19
N PRO A 156 72.40 29.06 -9.83
CA PRO A 156 73.08 27.76 -9.96
C PRO A 156 73.68 27.29 -8.62
N SER A 157 73.83 25.97 -8.48
CA SER A 157 74.62 25.36 -7.42
C SER A 157 76.12 25.59 -7.67
N GLY A 158 76.83 26.24 -6.74
CA GLY A 158 78.26 26.56 -6.88
C GLY A 158 78.90 27.04 -5.58
N THR A 159 80.20 27.36 -5.62
CA THR A 159 81.01 27.75 -4.45
C THR A 159 81.37 29.24 -4.40
N THR A 160 80.85 30.06 -5.33
CA THR A 160 81.13 31.51 -5.42
C THR A 160 79.85 32.33 -5.27
N VAL A 161 79.90 33.33 -4.38
CA VAL A 161 78.83 34.33 -4.26
C VAL A 161 78.83 35.23 -5.51
N MET A 162 77.71 35.29 -6.20
CA MET A 162 77.47 36.11 -7.38
C MET A 162 76.82 37.44 -7.00
N THR A 163 77.27 38.52 -7.63
CA THR A 163 76.72 39.87 -7.45
C THR A 163 75.99 40.38 -8.69
N THR A 164 75.99 39.61 -9.79
CA THR A 164 75.35 39.97 -11.08
C THR A 164 74.69 38.74 -11.70
N PHE A 165 73.51 38.93 -12.28
CA PHE A 165 72.72 37.87 -12.93
C PHE A 165 72.23 38.36 -14.30
N SER A 166 72.63 37.70 -15.38
CA SER A 166 72.35 38.16 -16.75
C SER A 166 70.90 37.94 -17.21
N THR A 167 70.14 37.09 -16.53
CA THR A 167 68.76 36.72 -16.92
C THR A 167 67.69 37.61 -16.28
N VAL A 168 68.03 38.40 -15.26
CA VAL A 168 67.07 39.12 -14.41
C VAL A 168 66.04 39.95 -15.20
N ALA A 169 66.46 40.68 -16.24
CA ALA A 169 65.53 41.49 -17.04
C ALA A 169 64.52 40.63 -17.84
N ALA A 170 64.99 39.49 -18.37
CA ALA A 170 64.14 38.52 -19.06
C ALA A 170 63.21 37.80 -18.07
N ASP A 171 63.71 37.47 -16.88
CA ASP A 171 62.95 36.85 -15.80
C ASP A 171 61.83 37.77 -15.32
N VAL A 172 62.09 39.06 -15.08
CA VAL A 172 61.05 40.06 -14.74
C VAL A 172 59.97 40.10 -15.82
N THR A 173 60.36 40.16 -17.09
CA THR A 173 59.43 40.18 -18.23
C THR A 173 58.56 38.91 -18.27
N SER A 174 59.16 37.74 -18.04
CA SER A 174 58.45 36.46 -18.01
C SER A 174 57.43 36.39 -16.88
N VAL A 175 57.81 36.85 -15.69
CA VAL A 175 56.94 36.81 -14.51
C VAL A 175 55.77 37.78 -14.62
N VAL A 176 56.03 39.03 -15.02
CA VAL A 176 54.98 40.04 -15.27
C VAL A 176 54.05 39.56 -16.39
N GLY A 177 54.60 38.93 -17.43
CA GLY A 177 53.83 38.30 -18.50
C GLY A 177 52.91 37.18 -17.99
N ALA A 178 53.39 36.31 -17.09
CA ALA A 178 52.61 35.21 -16.53
C ALA A 178 51.40 35.68 -15.71
N GLY A 179 51.54 36.73 -14.90
CA GLY A 179 50.40 37.31 -14.18
C GLY A 179 49.44 38.09 -15.09
N THR A 180 49.95 38.70 -16.16
CA THR A 180 49.12 39.39 -17.16
C THR A 180 48.25 38.42 -17.97
N GLN A 181 48.80 37.24 -18.38
CA GLN A 181 48.03 36.24 -19.13
C GLN A 181 46.93 35.53 -18.32
N ALA A 182 47.00 35.61 -16.98
CA ALA A 182 45.98 35.07 -16.08
C ALA A 182 44.80 36.03 -15.84
N GLN A 183 44.91 37.30 -16.25
CA GLN A 183 43.81 38.26 -16.17
C GLN A 183 42.90 38.12 -17.40
N ALA A 184 41.63 37.77 -17.18
CA ALA A 184 40.67 37.65 -18.27
C ALA A 184 40.43 39.04 -18.91
N THR A 185 40.72 39.18 -20.20
CA THR A 185 40.45 40.41 -20.95
C THR A 185 39.06 40.36 -21.57
N THR A 186 38.29 41.45 -21.51
CA THR A 186 36.96 41.53 -22.14
C THR A 186 37.01 42.36 -23.41
N PHE A 187 36.55 41.79 -24.53
CA PHE A 187 36.43 42.45 -25.82
C PHE A 187 34.96 42.60 -26.20
N MET A 188 34.56 43.79 -26.62
CA MET A 188 33.24 44.06 -27.19
C MET A 188 33.41 44.19 -28.70
N LEU A 189 32.66 43.41 -29.47
CA LEU A 189 32.59 43.59 -30.91
C LEU A 189 31.85 44.89 -31.25
N THR A 190 32.08 45.42 -32.44
CA THR A 190 31.51 46.68 -32.94
C THR A 190 30.54 46.43 -34.08
N THR A 191 29.80 47.44 -34.53
CA THR A 191 28.85 47.27 -35.65
C THR A 191 29.52 47.21 -37.02
N GLY A 192 30.85 47.34 -37.08
CA GLY A 192 31.64 47.15 -38.30
C GLY A 192 32.20 45.73 -38.38
N VAL A 193 32.94 45.45 -39.46
CA VAL A 193 33.71 44.20 -39.56
C VAL A 193 34.87 44.25 -38.57
N ASP A 194 34.87 43.35 -37.60
CA ASP A 194 35.90 43.26 -36.58
C ASP A 194 37.01 42.28 -36.96
N THR A 195 38.25 42.62 -36.64
CA THR A 195 39.39 41.69 -36.71
C THR A 195 40.18 41.80 -35.43
N ILE A 196 39.96 40.87 -34.51
CA ILE A 196 40.53 40.90 -33.16
C ILE A 196 41.42 39.68 -32.90
N THR A 197 42.51 39.92 -32.17
CA THR A 197 43.44 38.86 -31.75
C THR A 197 43.69 38.92 -30.23
N PRO A 198 42.72 38.50 -29.40
CA PRO A 198 42.89 38.48 -27.96
C PRO A 198 44.08 37.60 -27.54
N THR A 199 44.84 38.03 -26.53
CA THR A 199 45.95 37.27 -25.93
C THR A 199 45.64 36.91 -24.49
N GLY A 200 46.05 35.72 -24.05
CA GLY A 200 45.73 35.20 -22.72
C GLY A 200 44.32 34.62 -22.65
N ASN A 201 43.71 34.62 -21.47
CA ASN A 201 42.29 34.27 -21.33
C ASN A 201 41.43 35.47 -21.72
N ALA A 202 40.46 35.29 -22.60
CA ALA A 202 39.61 36.38 -23.08
C ALA A 202 38.12 36.02 -23.08
N THR A 203 37.28 37.02 -22.84
CA THR A 203 35.83 36.98 -23.04
C THR A 203 35.48 37.96 -24.15
N ILE A 204 34.96 37.46 -25.26
CA ILE A 204 34.52 38.24 -26.41
C ILE A 204 32.99 38.29 -26.39
N ASN A 205 32.40 39.46 -26.53
CA ASN A 205 30.94 39.64 -26.54
C ASN A 205 30.47 40.22 -27.88
N GLY A 206 29.56 39.51 -28.53
CA GLY A 206 28.88 39.91 -29.77
C GLY A 206 27.36 39.85 -29.61
N VAL A 207 26.66 40.76 -30.29
CA VAL A 207 25.20 40.81 -30.33
C VAL A 207 24.75 40.84 -31.78
N PHE A 208 23.67 40.17 -32.15
CA PHE A 208 23.02 40.40 -33.44
C PHE A 208 21.48 40.39 -33.30
N GLY A 209 20.77 40.99 -34.26
CA GLY A 209 19.31 41.12 -34.23
C GLY A 209 18.74 42.07 -35.30
N ALA A 210 17.42 42.30 -35.28
CA ALA A 210 16.66 43.03 -36.30
C ALA A 210 16.86 44.58 -36.36
N GLY A 211 17.99 45.12 -35.89
CA GLY A 211 18.28 46.56 -35.81
C GLY A 211 19.70 46.95 -36.22
N THR A 212 20.04 48.25 -36.13
CA THR A 212 21.35 48.82 -36.53
C THR A 212 22.50 48.56 -35.55
N ASN A 213 22.26 47.81 -34.47
CA ASN A 213 23.20 47.64 -33.36
C ASN A 213 23.80 46.22 -33.28
N SER A 214 23.68 45.41 -34.33
CA SER A 214 24.36 44.12 -34.43
C SER A 214 25.87 44.32 -34.45
N THR A 215 26.56 43.74 -33.48
CA THR A 215 28.02 43.76 -33.35
C THR A 215 28.69 42.45 -33.71
N PHE A 216 27.97 41.34 -33.77
CA PHE A 216 28.46 40.11 -34.41
C PHE A 216 27.93 40.09 -35.84
N THR A 217 28.77 40.46 -36.80
CA THR A 217 28.38 40.73 -38.18
C THR A 217 29.12 39.84 -39.18
N PRO A 218 28.63 39.72 -40.43
CA PRO A 218 29.34 38.97 -41.45
C PRO A 218 30.78 39.45 -41.62
N LEU A 219 31.71 38.51 -41.84
CA LEU A 219 33.15 38.72 -42.00
C LEU A 219 33.96 39.04 -40.74
N ASP A 220 33.35 39.08 -39.55
CA ASP A 220 34.12 39.23 -38.31
C ASP A 220 35.15 38.08 -38.15
N SER A 221 36.36 38.44 -37.76
CA SER A 221 37.48 37.53 -37.57
C SER A 221 38.03 37.61 -36.15
N ILE A 222 37.94 36.49 -35.42
CA ILE A 222 38.38 36.34 -34.03
C ILE A 222 39.48 35.27 -34.01
N HIS A 223 40.69 35.66 -33.63
CA HIS A 223 41.82 34.76 -33.43
C HIS A 223 42.34 34.87 -32.00
N ALA A 224 41.76 34.12 -31.07
CA ALA A 224 42.20 34.15 -29.68
C ALA A 224 43.43 33.26 -29.46
N THR A 225 44.36 33.73 -28.64
CA THR A 225 45.58 33.00 -28.27
C THR A 225 45.57 32.77 -26.76
N GLY A 226 45.48 31.53 -26.32
CA GLY A 226 45.26 31.18 -24.91
C GLY A 226 44.49 29.87 -24.78
N THR A 227 44.23 29.42 -23.55
CA THR A 227 43.63 28.10 -23.28
C THR A 227 42.22 28.16 -22.69
N ASN A 228 41.70 29.35 -22.36
CA ASN A 228 40.36 29.50 -21.77
C ASN A 228 39.65 30.76 -22.28
N ASN A 229 39.38 30.79 -23.57
CA ASN A 229 38.72 31.86 -24.28
C ASN A 229 37.22 31.56 -24.48
N THR A 230 36.39 32.56 -24.23
CA THR A 230 34.92 32.47 -24.34
C THR A 230 34.39 33.51 -25.32
N LEU A 231 33.52 33.10 -26.26
CA LEU A 231 32.73 33.98 -27.11
C LEU A 231 31.26 33.91 -26.69
N ASN A 232 30.72 35.02 -26.21
CA ASN A 232 29.29 35.17 -25.91
C ASN A 232 28.60 35.84 -27.09
N ILE A 233 27.58 35.20 -27.62
CA ILE A 233 26.78 35.66 -28.75
C ILE A 233 25.34 35.81 -28.27
N SER A 234 24.77 37.01 -28.41
CA SER A 234 23.38 37.28 -28.07
C SER A 234 22.56 37.61 -29.33
N ASP A 235 21.61 36.74 -29.69
CA ASP A 235 20.53 37.09 -30.63
C ASP A 235 19.38 37.70 -29.83
N THR A 236 19.21 39.01 -29.97
CA THR A 236 18.21 39.77 -29.20
C THR A 236 16.84 39.81 -29.85
N ALA A 237 16.74 39.48 -31.15
CA ALA A 237 15.48 39.49 -31.89
C ALA A 237 14.85 38.10 -32.00
N GLY A 238 15.67 37.05 -32.02
CA GLY A 238 15.22 35.67 -32.22
C GLY A 238 14.86 35.40 -33.68
N GLY A 239 15.19 34.20 -34.17
CA GLY A 239 14.90 33.77 -35.54
C GLY A 239 15.65 34.54 -36.62
N THR A 240 16.66 35.34 -36.25
CA THR A 240 17.46 36.08 -37.21
C THR A 240 18.54 35.18 -37.81
N ALA A 241 18.79 35.31 -39.12
CA ALA A 241 19.79 34.49 -39.80
C ALA A 241 21.17 34.67 -39.16
N PHE A 242 21.82 33.56 -38.82
CA PHE A 242 23.14 33.59 -38.18
C PHE A 242 24.17 34.26 -39.13
N PRO A 243 25.05 35.14 -38.64
CA PRO A 243 26.02 35.83 -39.49
C PRO A 243 26.93 34.88 -40.26
N SER A 244 26.88 34.94 -41.60
CA SER A 244 27.69 34.11 -42.48
C SER A 244 29.09 34.70 -42.70
N GLY A 245 30.07 33.83 -42.96
CA GLY A 245 31.44 34.24 -43.27
C GLY A 245 32.27 34.73 -42.08
N THR A 246 31.81 34.50 -40.84
CA THR A 246 32.63 34.73 -39.63
C THR A 246 33.75 33.70 -39.52
N SER A 247 34.90 34.10 -38.99
CA SER A 247 36.07 33.24 -38.78
C SER A 247 36.50 33.27 -37.32
N VAL A 248 36.33 32.16 -36.61
CA VAL A 248 36.67 32.06 -35.19
C VAL A 248 37.68 30.94 -34.96
N SER A 249 38.76 31.27 -34.26
CA SER A 249 39.84 30.34 -33.94
C SER A 249 40.41 30.60 -32.56
N GLY A 250 40.78 29.53 -31.85
CA GLY A 250 41.39 29.59 -30.52
C GLY A 250 40.44 29.95 -29.37
N VAL A 251 39.13 29.97 -29.63
CA VAL A 251 38.04 30.09 -28.65
C VAL A 251 37.62 28.71 -28.17
N GLN A 252 37.64 28.44 -26.87
CA GLN A 252 37.30 27.12 -26.30
C GLN A 252 35.81 26.95 -26.01
N THR A 253 35.11 28.06 -25.69
CA THR A 253 33.69 28.05 -25.34
C THR A 253 32.92 29.10 -26.13
N VAL A 254 31.82 28.71 -26.74
CA VAL A 254 30.82 29.63 -27.30
C VAL A 254 29.54 29.53 -26.47
N ASN A 255 29.03 30.66 -25.99
CA ASN A 255 27.69 30.75 -25.40
C ASN A 255 26.80 31.52 -26.36
N TYR A 256 25.84 30.85 -27.00
CA TYR A 256 24.88 31.46 -27.91
C TYR A 256 23.51 31.53 -27.25
N VAL A 257 23.05 32.73 -26.93
CA VAL A 257 21.76 32.98 -26.29
C VAL A 257 20.84 33.72 -27.27
N SER A 258 19.70 33.12 -27.59
CA SER A 258 18.68 33.69 -28.47
C SER A 258 17.40 33.98 -27.68
N SER A 259 16.81 35.15 -27.88
CA SER A 259 15.52 35.53 -27.29
C SER A 259 14.32 34.84 -27.94
N GLY A 260 14.50 34.25 -29.13
CA GLY A 260 13.54 33.41 -29.85
C GLY A 260 14.18 32.09 -30.27
N GLY A 261 13.55 31.34 -31.18
CA GLY A 261 14.19 30.18 -31.83
C GLY A 261 15.45 30.58 -32.60
N THR A 262 16.49 29.75 -32.58
CA THR A 262 17.70 30.02 -33.37
C THR A 262 17.44 29.74 -34.85
N ALA A 263 17.90 30.63 -35.75
CA ALA A 263 18.00 30.27 -37.16
C ALA A 263 19.13 29.26 -37.37
N THR A 264 19.29 28.74 -38.58
CA THR A 264 20.41 27.84 -38.90
C THR A 264 21.75 28.52 -38.59
N ALA A 265 22.51 27.93 -37.67
CA ALA A 265 23.83 28.40 -37.23
C ALA A 265 24.87 27.27 -37.34
N ASP A 266 25.98 27.57 -37.99
CA ASP A 266 27.05 26.60 -38.26
C ASP A 266 28.36 27.03 -37.58
N PHE A 267 28.79 26.22 -36.62
CA PHE A 267 30.02 26.37 -35.84
C PHE A 267 31.09 25.34 -36.26
N SER A 268 30.85 24.53 -37.29
CA SER A 268 31.79 23.50 -37.74
C SER A 268 33.14 24.05 -38.21
N GLY A 269 33.14 25.30 -38.71
CA GLY A 269 34.36 26.01 -39.09
C GLY A 269 35.16 26.62 -37.93
N TYR A 270 34.66 26.56 -36.68
CA TYR A 270 35.30 27.22 -35.54
C TYR A 270 36.40 26.31 -34.97
N THR A 271 37.64 26.74 -35.10
CA THR A 271 38.80 25.91 -34.74
C THR A 271 39.21 26.12 -33.28
N GLY A 272 39.49 25.04 -32.55
CA GLY A 272 39.81 25.07 -31.12
C GLY A 272 38.60 25.14 -30.18
N LEU A 273 37.37 25.13 -30.73
CA LEU A 273 36.13 25.07 -29.99
C LEU A 273 35.94 23.69 -29.34
N THR A 274 35.69 23.69 -28.03
CA THR A 274 35.47 22.47 -27.24
C THR A 274 34.07 22.41 -26.63
N ALA A 275 33.42 23.55 -26.42
CA ALA A 275 32.07 23.63 -25.86
C ALA A 275 31.23 24.69 -26.58
N LEU A 276 30.04 24.30 -27.03
CA LEU A 276 29.02 25.16 -27.60
C LEU A 276 27.76 25.04 -26.74
N ASN A 277 27.43 26.11 -26.02
CA ASN A 277 26.24 26.20 -25.18
C ASN A 277 25.22 27.10 -25.88
N VAL A 278 24.05 26.54 -26.21
CA VAL A 278 22.95 27.22 -26.89
C VAL A 278 21.77 27.32 -25.93
N THR A 279 21.20 28.52 -25.79
CA THR A 279 19.95 28.75 -25.03
C THR A 279 18.98 29.55 -25.87
N GLU A 280 17.75 29.06 -26.01
CA GLU A 280 16.74 29.67 -26.90
C GLU A 280 15.33 29.60 -26.31
N SER A 281 14.38 30.21 -27.03
CA SER A 281 12.95 30.22 -26.71
C SER A 281 12.13 30.14 -28.00
N GLY A 282 11.76 28.94 -28.46
CA GLY A 282 10.85 28.77 -29.63
C GLY A 282 11.40 27.95 -30.81
N GLY A 283 12.30 27.00 -30.55
CA GLY A 283 12.82 25.98 -31.46
C GLY A 283 13.98 26.39 -32.36
N ALA A 284 15.04 25.57 -32.38
CA ALA A 284 16.19 25.73 -33.27
C ALA A 284 15.92 25.20 -34.69
N ALA A 285 15.95 26.10 -35.68
CA ALA A 285 15.95 25.73 -37.09
C ALA A 285 17.23 24.98 -37.52
N GLY A 286 18.31 24.98 -36.71
CA GLY A 286 19.47 24.09 -36.89
C GLY A 286 20.78 24.58 -36.26
N ILE A 287 21.40 23.76 -35.41
CA ILE A 287 22.77 23.97 -34.91
C ILE A 287 23.70 22.92 -35.52
N THR A 288 24.82 23.34 -36.12
CA THR A 288 25.86 22.42 -36.62
C THR A 288 27.19 22.66 -35.92
N ALA A 289 27.86 21.60 -35.46
CA ALA A 289 29.17 21.68 -34.80
C ALA A 289 30.14 20.61 -35.30
N ALA A 290 31.45 20.89 -35.17
CA ALA A 290 32.49 19.91 -35.49
C ALA A 290 32.49 18.74 -34.47
N GLY A 291 33.00 17.57 -34.89
CA GLY A 291 33.12 16.39 -34.02
C GLY A 291 34.07 16.56 -32.81
N THR A 292 34.75 17.70 -32.68
CA THR A 292 35.59 18.07 -31.53
C THR A 292 34.85 18.89 -30.47
N THR A 293 33.61 19.32 -30.75
CA THR A 293 32.88 20.29 -29.94
C THR A 293 31.73 19.63 -29.18
N ALA A 294 31.71 19.73 -27.86
CA ALA A 294 30.54 19.35 -27.07
C ALA A 294 29.42 20.38 -27.26
N VAL A 295 28.21 19.93 -27.61
CA VAL A 295 27.03 20.77 -27.83
C VAL A 295 26.04 20.56 -26.69
N THR A 296 25.62 21.65 -26.05
CA THR A 296 24.50 21.66 -25.10
C THR A 296 23.48 22.68 -25.57
N LEU A 297 22.26 22.24 -25.89
CA LEU A 297 21.16 23.09 -26.31
C LEU A 297 20.02 22.99 -25.30
N SER A 298 19.54 24.14 -24.81
CA SER A 298 18.35 24.24 -23.97
C SER A 298 17.35 25.21 -24.59
N ASP A 299 16.18 24.70 -24.96
CA ASP A 299 15.03 25.50 -25.35
C ASP A 299 14.09 25.65 -24.15
N SER A 300 13.76 26.89 -23.79
CA SER A 300 12.90 27.20 -22.66
C SER A 300 11.39 27.20 -22.99
N ALA A 301 11.03 27.27 -24.28
CA ALA A 301 9.65 27.37 -24.75
C ALA A 301 9.47 26.76 -26.16
N ALA A 302 9.84 25.49 -26.33
CA ALA A 302 9.82 24.79 -27.61
C ALA A 302 8.45 24.76 -28.29
N ALA A 303 7.36 24.79 -27.50
CA ALA A 303 5.99 24.83 -27.98
C ALA A 303 5.64 23.68 -28.96
N ALA A 304 5.63 23.92 -30.27
CA ALA A 304 5.41 22.92 -31.33
C ALA A 304 6.45 23.08 -32.46
N ALA A 305 7.63 23.60 -32.12
CA ALA A 305 8.70 23.90 -33.06
C ALA A 305 9.63 22.68 -33.25
N THR A 306 10.43 22.72 -34.31
CA THR A 306 11.47 21.72 -34.55
C THR A 306 12.80 22.21 -33.96
N ILE A 307 13.50 21.32 -33.26
CA ILE A 307 14.89 21.49 -32.83
C ILE A 307 15.75 20.56 -33.67
N LEU A 308 16.73 21.13 -34.38
CA LEU A 308 17.69 20.37 -35.18
C LEU A 308 19.12 20.58 -34.68
N VAL A 309 19.84 19.50 -34.35
CA VAL A 309 21.25 19.54 -33.92
C VAL A 309 22.09 18.52 -34.68
N GLN A 310 23.19 18.99 -35.28
CA GLN A 310 24.07 18.23 -36.16
C GLN A 310 25.52 18.26 -35.68
N GLY A 311 26.22 17.13 -35.80
CA GLY A 311 27.61 16.95 -35.43
C GLY A 311 27.87 17.00 -33.92
N GLY A 312 29.07 17.43 -33.52
CA GLY A 312 29.47 17.49 -32.12
C GLY A 312 30.16 16.23 -31.58
N SER A 313 30.95 16.40 -30.52
CA SER A 313 31.62 15.32 -29.77
C SER A 313 30.68 14.67 -28.77
N THR A 314 29.91 15.46 -28.03
CA THR A 314 28.82 15.01 -27.15
C THR A 314 27.67 15.97 -27.36
N VAL A 315 26.45 15.48 -27.44
CA VAL A 315 25.27 16.32 -27.69
C VAL A 315 24.26 16.14 -26.57
N SER A 316 23.85 17.24 -25.95
CA SER A 316 22.77 17.29 -24.97
C SER A 316 21.71 18.28 -25.43
N VAL A 317 20.47 17.82 -25.61
CA VAL A 317 19.32 18.64 -26.02
C VAL A 317 18.25 18.58 -24.93
N THR A 318 17.76 19.74 -24.49
CA THR A 318 16.64 19.83 -23.55
C THR A 318 15.57 20.76 -24.10
N ALA A 319 14.41 20.21 -24.46
CA ALA A 319 13.26 20.96 -24.92
C ALA A 319 12.26 21.15 -23.76
N ASN A 320 12.04 22.38 -23.32
CA ASN A 320 11.08 22.68 -22.26
C ASN A 320 9.83 23.36 -22.81
N GLY A 321 8.71 23.14 -22.13
CA GLY A 321 7.47 23.84 -22.45
C GLY A 321 6.85 23.38 -23.77
N VAL A 322 7.04 22.12 -24.15
CA VAL A 322 6.38 21.52 -25.30
C VAL A 322 4.86 21.52 -25.06
N THR A 323 4.09 21.93 -26.05
CA THR A 323 2.62 22.08 -25.97
C THR A 323 1.88 21.49 -27.16
N GLY A 324 2.58 21.05 -28.20
CA GLY A 324 2.00 20.44 -29.40
C GLY A 324 3.05 19.71 -30.21
N ALA A 325 2.68 19.26 -31.41
CA ALA A 325 3.55 18.42 -32.24
C ALA A 325 4.58 19.24 -33.05
N GLY A 326 5.85 19.15 -32.66
CA GLY A 326 7.05 19.52 -33.40
C GLY A 326 7.97 18.31 -33.59
N ALA A 327 9.29 18.52 -33.55
CA ALA A 327 10.28 17.43 -33.64
C ALA A 327 11.61 17.79 -32.97
N ILE A 328 12.31 16.79 -32.44
CA ILE A 328 13.70 16.91 -31.97
C ILE A 328 14.55 15.97 -32.80
N ASP A 329 15.36 16.55 -33.69
CA ASP A 329 16.21 15.84 -34.64
C ASP A 329 17.70 16.02 -34.24
N VAL A 330 18.37 14.92 -33.90
CA VAL A 330 19.79 14.92 -33.49
C VAL A 330 20.62 13.98 -34.35
N GLY A 331 21.55 14.54 -35.12
CA GLY A 331 22.36 13.79 -36.09
C GLY A 331 21.58 13.32 -37.32
N SER A 332 20.28 13.59 -37.37
CA SER A 332 19.36 13.26 -38.46
C SER A 332 19.02 14.49 -39.30
N VAL A 333 18.43 14.29 -40.48
CA VAL A 333 17.82 15.40 -41.25
C VAL A 333 16.52 15.83 -40.58
N ALA A 334 16.11 17.08 -40.81
CA ALA A 334 14.86 17.61 -40.25
C ALA A 334 13.65 16.73 -40.65
N GLY A 335 12.88 16.30 -39.66
CA GLY A 335 11.64 15.54 -39.83
C GLY A 335 11.80 14.08 -40.24
N GLY A 336 12.97 13.45 -40.05
CA GLY A 336 13.07 12.00 -40.30
C GLY A 336 14.40 11.35 -39.95
N ALA A 337 14.43 10.02 -39.93
CA ALA A 337 15.56 9.20 -39.50
C ALA A 337 16.70 8.99 -40.52
N THR A 338 16.84 9.90 -41.49
CA THR A 338 17.98 9.85 -42.43
C THR A 338 19.19 10.55 -41.81
N ALA A 339 20.39 10.00 -42.01
CA ALA A 339 21.63 10.57 -41.47
C ALA A 339 21.89 12.00 -41.96
N GLY A 340 22.20 12.89 -41.03
CA GLY A 340 22.79 14.21 -41.26
C GLY A 340 24.29 14.21 -40.96
N VAL A 341 24.79 15.26 -40.30
CA VAL A 341 26.13 15.23 -39.71
C VAL A 341 26.04 14.56 -38.34
N VAL A 342 26.68 13.41 -38.19
CA VAL A 342 26.45 12.53 -37.04
C VAL A 342 27.34 12.90 -35.85
N PRO A 343 26.81 12.97 -34.62
CA PRO A 343 27.62 13.12 -33.40
C PRO A 343 28.56 11.93 -33.19
N VAL A 344 29.81 12.19 -32.75
CA VAL A 344 30.85 11.16 -32.62
C VAL A 344 30.96 10.52 -31.23
N GLY A 345 30.26 11.05 -30.22
CA GLY A 345 30.22 10.54 -28.84
C GLY A 345 28.80 10.44 -28.32
N THR A 346 28.55 10.74 -27.04
CA THR A 346 27.23 10.47 -26.42
C THR A 346 26.15 11.45 -26.85
N ILE A 347 24.92 10.98 -26.96
CA ILE A 347 23.72 11.79 -27.23
C ILE A 347 22.74 11.65 -26.06
N ALA A 348 22.28 12.77 -25.53
CA ALA A 348 21.22 12.85 -24.54
C ALA A 348 20.13 13.83 -24.99
N VAL A 349 18.88 13.37 -25.06
CA VAL A 349 17.72 14.18 -25.41
C VAL A 349 16.72 14.14 -24.26
N THR A 350 16.23 15.29 -23.84
CA THR A 350 15.16 15.41 -22.83
C THR A 350 14.06 16.32 -23.36
N GLU A 351 12.84 15.81 -23.40
CA GLU A 351 11.62 16.54 -23.73
C GLU A 351 10.80 16.74 -22.45
N ASN A 352 10.43 17.97 -22.13
CA ASN A 352 9.59 18.31 -20.98
C ASN A 352 8.29 18.97 -21.48
N VAL A 353 7.21 18.18 -21.52
CA VAL A 353 5.88 18.66 -21.89
C VAL A 353 5.32 19.54 -20.78
N LYS A 354 4.68 20.64 -21.17
CA LYS A 354 4.11 21.59 -20.22
C LYS A 354 2.89 20.97 -19.53
N ALA A 355 2.85 21.00 -18.19
CA ALA A 355 1.72 20.48 -17.40
C ALA A 355 0.36 21.14 -17.70
N THR A 356 0.32 22.27 -18.42
CA THR A 356 -0.93 22.91 -18.88
C THR A 356 -1.29 22.55 -20.32
N ALA A 357 -0.56 21.64 -20.98
CA ALA A 357 -0.84 21.23 -22.33
C ALA A 357 -2.19 20.49 -22.38
N THR A 358 -2.99 20.82 -23.40
CA THR A 358 -4.29 20.18 -23.67
C THR A 358 -4.30 19.42 -25.00
N THR A 359 -3.16 19.40 -25.70
CA THR A 359 -2.98 18.85 -27.05
C THR A 359 -2.69 17.35 -26.99
N ALA A 360 -3.21 16.58 -27.94
CA ALA A 360 -3.20 15.12 -27.85
C ALA A 360 -1.85 14.45 -28.18
N THR A 361 -0.95 15.07 -28.96
CA THR A 361 0.34 14.46 -29.35
C THR A 361 1.47 15.49 -29.30
N VAL A 362 2.65 15.09 -28.82
CA VAL A 362 3.84 15.94 -28.67
C VAL A 362 4.94 15.58 -29.68
N ASP A 363 6.18 16.04 -29.46
CA ASP A 363 7.26 16.02 -30.44
C ASP A 363 7.65 14.59 -30.86
N ALA A 364 7.93 14.41 -32.15
CA ALA A 364 8.69 13.24 -32.59
C ALA A 364 10.17 13.42 -32.21
N ILE A 365 10.85 12.36 -31.79
CA ILE A 365 12.28 12.41 -31.45
C ILE A 365 13.04 11.48 -32.38
N ASN A 366 13.88 12.04 -33.24
CA ASN A 366 14.70 11.29 -34.18
C ASN A 366 16.19 11.46 -33.83
N VAL A 367 16.88 10.35 -33.60
CA VAL A 367 18.31 10.34 -33.29
C VAL A 367 19.05 9.45 -34.27
N PHE A 368 20.15 9.96 -34.82
CA PHE A 368 21.07 9.20 -35.65
C PHE A 368 22.50 9.23 -35.08
N GLY A 369 23.06 8.06 -34.78
CA GLY A 369 24.44 7.90 -34.34
C GLY A 369 24.70 7.97 -32.84
N GLY A 370 25.89 8.46 -32.48
CA GLY A 370 26.42 8.51 -31.13
C GLY A 370 26.98 7.19 -30.59
N THR A 371 27.79 7.23 -29.54
CA THR A 371 28.32 6.02 -28.87
C THR A 371 27.33 5.40 -27.90
N THR A 372 26.57 6.26 -27.23
CA THR A 372 25.45 5.91 -26.34
C THR A 372 24.36 6.94 -26.54
N VAL A 373 23.11 6.49 -26.60
CA VAL A 373 21.94 7.35 -26.80
C VAL A 373 21.00 7.24 -25.60
N THR A 374 20.60 8.36 -25.04
CA THR A 374 19.56 8.43 -24.01
C THR A 374 18.48 9.43 -24.42
N VAL A 375 17.22 8.99 -24.41
CA VAL A 375 16.05 9.83 -24.67
C VAL A 375 15.12 9.78 -23.46
N ASN A 376 14.77 10.93 -22.89
CA ASN A 376 13.82 11.07 -21.80
C ASN A 376 12.63 11.93 -22.25
N ALA A 377 11.46 11.32 -22.47
CA ALA A 377 10.22 12.01 -22.80
C ALA A 377 9.34 12.15 -21.53
N ASN A 378 9.38 13.32 -20.92
CA ASN A 378 8.61 13.66 -19.73
C ASN A 378 7.24 14.21 -20.15
N LEU A 379 6.28 13.30 -20.30
CA LEU A 379 4.92 13.58 -20.74
C LEU A 379 4.07 14.04 -19.55
N ALA A 380 3.54 15.27 -19.63
CA ALA A 380 2.67 15.85 -18.62
C ALA A 380 1.62 16.73 -19.30
N GLY A 381 0.39 16.73 -18.79
CA GLY A 381 -0.70 17.54 -19.35
C GLY A 381 -1.66 18.04 -18.30
N ALA A 382 -2.66 18.80 -18.77
CA ALA A 382 -3.75 19.25 -17.92
C ALA A 382 -4.49 18.04 -17.31
N ALA A 383 -5.04 18.24 -16.12
CA ALA A 383 -5.89 17.23 -15.49
C ALA A 383 -7.12 16.94 -16.37
N ASN A 384 -7.55 15.66 -16.44
CA ASN A 384 -8.63 15.21 -17.32
C ASN A 384 -8.37 15.36 -18.84
N ASN A 385 -7.11 15.56 -19.24
CA ASN A 385 -6.66 15.47 -20.63
C ASN A 385 -5.65 14.33 -20.77
N THR A 386 -5.56 13.73 -21.96
CA THR A 386 -4.55 12.72 -22.28
C THR A 386 -3.50 13.29 -23.22
N ILE A 387 -2.22 13.20 -22.83
CA ILE A 387 -1.07 13.53 -23.67
C ILE A 387 -0.50 12.24 -24.28
N THR A 388 -0.28 12.23 -25.58
CA THR A 388 0.35 11.12 -26.30
C THR A 388 1.79 11.48 -26.65
N GLY A 389 2.75 10.64 -26.28
CA GLY A 389 4.14 10.78 -26.74
C GLY A 389 4.24 10.70 -28.26
N GLY A 390 5.13 11.49 -28.87
CA GLY A 390 5.43 11.36 -30.29
C GLY A 390 6.23 10.08 -30.58
N VAL A 391 6.43 9.78 -31.87
CA VAL A 391 7.26 8.64 -32.28
C VAL A 391 8.71 8.92 -31.92
N ILE A 392 9.38 7.95 -31.31
CA ILE A 392 10.81 7.99 -30.99
C ILE A 392 11.53 7.00 -31.89
N GLU A 393 12.39 7.51 -32.78
CA GLU A 393 13.23 6.70 -33.66
C GLU A 393 14.72 6.93 -33.37
N VAL A 394 15.43 5.86 -33.01
CA VAL A 394 16.87 5.87 -32.78
C VAL A 394 17.55 4.95 -33.79
N THR A 395 18.24 5.54 -34.75
CA THR A 395 19.13 4.79 -35.65
C THR A 395 20.58 4.91 -35.16
N GLY A 396 21.10 3.86 -34.52
CA GLY A 396 22.48 3.83 -34.05
C GLY A 396 23.48 3.85 -35.22
N GLY A 397 24.60 4.54 -35.05
CA GLY A 397 25.72 4.53 -35.99
C GLY A 397 26.70 3.40 -35.70
N ALA A 398 27.81 3.35 -36.43
CA ALA A 398 28.82 2.28 -36.33
C ALA A 398 29.55 2.17 -34.98
N SER A 399 29.27 3.07 -34.03
CA SER A 399 29.85 3.07 -32.68
C SER A 399 28.79 2.99 -31.58
N THR A 400 27.50 2.89 -31.92
CA THR A 400 26.41 2.90 -30.93
C THR A 400 26.31 1.55 -30.27
N THR A 401 26.61 1.47 -28.98
CA THR A 401 26.54 0.20 -28.22
C THR A 401 25.28 0.08 -27.38
N THR A 402 24.74 1.21 -26.93
CA THR A 402 23.69 1.26 -25.91
C THR A 402 22.67 2.35 -26.24
N VAL A 403 21.38 1.99 -26.15
CA VAL A 403 20.26 2.91 -26.32
C VAL A 403 19.31 2.81 -25.13
N THR A 404 18.94 3.94 -24.56
CA THR A 404 17.96 4.05 -23.46
C THR A 404 16.86 5.03 -23.84
N VAL A 405 15.60 4.62 -23.73
CA VAL A 405 14.42 5.46 -23.98
C VAL A 405 13.49 5.36 -22.79
N ASN A 406 13.26 6.48 -22.12
CA ASN A 406 12.35 6.57 -20.98
C ASN A 406 11.20 7.51 -21.32
N GLN A 407 9.97 7.06 -21.11
CA GLN A 407 8.77 7.88 -21.18
C GLN A 407 8.09 7.89 -19.81
N THR A 408 7.25 8.89 -19.56
CA THR A 408 6.37 8.90 -18.39
C THR A 408 5.38 7.72 -18.43
N ALA A 409 5.08 7.11 -17.29
CA ALA A 409 4.16 5.97 -17.22
C ALA A 409 2.77 6.30 -17.78
N ALA A 410 2.17 5.36 -18.49
CA ALA A 410 0.81 5.53 -18.99
C ALA A 410 -0.18 5.69 -17.84
N ALA A 411 -1.18 6.56 -18.05
CA ALA A 411 -2.22 6.85 -17.07
C ALA A 411 -3.54 7.13 -17.79
N THR A 412 -4.65 6.70 -17.23
CA THR A 412 -5.98 7.06 -17.72
C THR A 412 -6.41 8.40 -17.13
N ALA A 413 -6.83 9.33 -17.97
CA ALA A 413 -7.35 10.62 -17.51
C ALA A 413 -8.64 10.42 -16.70
N SER A 414 -8.76 11.13 -15.57
CA SER A 414 -9.96 11.10 -14.74
C SER A 414 -10.32 12.49 -14.22
N THR A 415 -11.62 12.73 -14.02
CA THR A 415 -12.12 13.93 -13.36
C THR A 415 -12.00 13.81 -11.85
N ALA A 416 -11.83 14.94 -11.17
CA ALA A 416 -11.94 14.97 -9.71
C ALA A 416 -13.34 14.55 -9.28
N THR A 417 -13.43 13.64 -8.30
CA THR A 417 -14.69 13.26 -7.68
C THR A 417 -14.73 13.85 -6.28
N ALA A 418 -15.77 14.63 -5.98
CA ALA A 418 -15.95 15.24 -4.67
C ALA A 418 -16.20 14.14 -3.61
N ALA A 419 -15.70 14.37 -2.39
CA ALA A 419 -16.02 13.51 -1.26
C ALA A 419 -17.54 13.46 -1.06
N ASN A 420 -18.09 12.25 -0.91
CA ASN A 420 -19.46 12.11 -0.42
C ASN A 420 -19.39 12.16 1.11
N ALA A 421 -20.03 13.17 1.72
CA ALA A 421 -19.93 13.46 3.14
C ALA A 421 -20.56 12.38 4.06
N GLY A 422 -21.10 11.31 3.50
CA GLY A 422 -21.85 10.30 4.23
C GLY A 422 -23.18 10.84 4.76
N VAL A 423 -24.12 9.95 5.06
CA VAL A 423 -25.40 10.33 5.68
C VAL A 423 -25.17 10.60 7.16
N THR A 424 -25.25 11.88 7.56
CA THR A 424 -25.02 12.37 8.94
C THR A 424 -26.26 12.27 9.84
N GLN A 425 -27.20 11.39 9.56
CA GLN A 425 -28.44 11.30 10.34
C GLN A 425 -28.36 10.15 11.34
N SER A 426 -28.04 10.48 12.59
CA SER A 426 -28.33 9.62 13.73
C SER A 426 -29.84 9.49 13.89
N VAL A 427 -30.37 8.27 13.86
CA VAL A 427 -31.74 8.02 14.33
C VAL A 427 -31.70 8.05 15.85
N ALA A 428 -32.38 9.00 16.48
CA ALA A 428 -32.52 9.03 17.93
C ALA A 428 -33.29 7.78 18.40
N ALA A 429 -32.87 7.19 19.53
CA ALA A 429 -33.60 6.08 20.14
C ALA A 429 -35.07 6.48 20.37
N THR A 430 -36.01 5.70 19.84
CA THR A 430 -37.43 5.90 20.12
C THR A 430 -37.80 5.20 21.42
N SER A 431 -38.59 5.87 22.26
CA SER A 431 -39.20 5.23 23.43
C SER A 431 -40.18 4.15 22.96
N ALA A 432 -39.96 2.90 23.36
CA ALA A 432 -40.83 1.78 23.00
C ALA A 432 -41.92 1.53 24.04
N ALA A 433 -43.07 1.03 23.57
CA ALA A 433 -44.19 0.62 24.42
C ALA A 433 -43.80 -0.56 25.36
N PRO A 434 -44.58 -0.81 26.43
CA PRO A 434 -44.31 -1.94 27.33
C PRO A 434 -44.23 -3.27 26.58
N GLY A 435 -43.23 -4.08 26.89
CA GLY A 435 -42.98 -5.36 26.24
C GLY A 435 -42.50 -5.27 24.79
N VAL A 436 -42.10 -4.09 24.30
CA VAL A 436 -41.57 -3.90 22.95
C VAL A 436 -40.10 -3.49 23.02
N GLN A 437 -39.25 -4.24 22.32
CA GLN A 437 -38.53 -3.76 21.13
C GLN A 437 -38.01 -2.31 21.12
N GLY A 438 -37.17 -1.84 22.05
CA GLY A 438 -36.56 -0.51 21.94
C GLY A 438 -35.68 -0.37 20.69
N VAL A 439 -35.87 0.66 19.85
CA VAL A 439 -34.97 0.93 18.72
C VAL A 439 -33.71 1.63 19.26
N LYS A 440 -32.56 0.97 19.15
CA LYS A 440 -31.26 1.53 19.56
C LYS A 440 -30.86 2.67 18.62
N ALA A 441 -30.18 3.70 19.13
CA ALA A 441 -29.69 4.78 18.27
C ALA A 441 -28.63 4.24 17.28
N ALA A 442 -28.81 4.53 15.98
CA ALA A 442 -27.87 4.12 14.93
C ALA A 442 -26.81 5.20 14.69
N THR A 443 -25.55 4.78 14.49
CA THR A 443 -24.40 5.68 14.26
C THR A 443 -24.10 5.74 12.75
N ALA A 444 -23.66 6.91 12.27
CA ALA A 444 -23.45 7.24 10.86
C ALA A 444 -22.41 6.34 10.13
N THR A 445 -22.65 6.08 8.84
CA THR A 445 -21.80 5.28 7.94
C THR A 445 -20.66 6.12 7.32
N GLN A 446 -19.65 5.41 6.80
CA GLN A 446 -18.34 5.93 6.36
C GLN A 446 -18.37 7.01 5.26
N VAL A 447 -17.41 7.93 5.37
CA VAL A 447 -17.06 8.97 4.40
C VAL A 447 -16.32 8.33 3.22
N VAL A 448 -16.78 8.56 1.98
CA VAL A 448 -16.00 8.22 0.79
C VAL A 448 -15.05 9.39 0.51
N ALA A 449 -13.74 9.12 0.55
CA ALA A 449 -12.70 10.13 0.34
C ALA A 449 -12.76 10.75 -1.07
N ALA A 450 -12.44 12.04 -1.19
CA ALA A 450 -12.34 12.70 -2.49
C ALA A 450 -11.20 12.10 -3.33
N GLN A 451 -11.42 11.93 -4.63
CA GLN A 451 -10.37 11.53 -5.57
C GLN A 451 -9.94 12.73 -6.42
N ALA A 452 -8.63 13.00 -6.46
CA ALA A 452 -8.06 14.06 -7.28
C ALA A 452 -8.16 13.72 -8.77
N ALA A 453 -8.25 14.75 -9.63
CA ALA A 453 -8.19 14.55 -11.07
C ALA A 453 -6.80 14.03 -11.49
N VAL A 454 -6.76 13.10 -12.43
CA VAL A 454 -5.54 12.53 -12.99
C VAL A 454 -5.33 13.03 -14.41
N SER A 455 -4.10 13.41 -14.76
CA SER A 455 -3.72 13.67 -16.16
C SER A 455 -3.42 12.34 -16.85
N GLY A 456 -4.02 12.13 -18.02
CA GLY A 456 -3.79 10.94 -18.82
C GLY A 456 -2.48 11.01 -19.59
N VAL A 457 -1.82 9.86 -19.73
CA VAL A 457 -0.59 9.69 -20.52
C VAL A 457 -0.76 8.46 -21.41
N ALA A 458 -0.52 8.64 -22.70
CA ALA A 458 -0.35 7.56 -23.67
C ALA A 458 1.10 7.63 -24.19
N ASN A 459 1.81 6.51 -24.19
CA ASN A 459 3.19 6.50 -24.68
C ASN A 459 3.26 6.58 -26.21
N GLY A 460 4.40 7.04 -26.71
CA GLY A 460 4.77 6.99 -28.13
C GLY A 460 5.42 5.65 -28.50
N VAL A 461 5.39 5.32 -29.79
CA VAL A 461 6.08 4.14 -30.35
C VAL A 461 7.58 4.39 -30.35
N VAL A 462 8.35 3.39 -29.92
CA VAL A 462 9.82 3.44 -29.90
C VAL A 462 10.39 2.46 -30.93
N THR A 463 11.17 2.97 -31.88
CA THR A 463 11.89 2.16 -32.87
C THR A 463 13.39 2.34 -32.70
N ILE A 464 14.10 1.24 -32.43
CA ILE A 464 15.57 1.22 -32.33
C ILE A 464 16.12 0.37 -33.47
N LYS A 465 17.04 0.94 -34.23
CA LYS A 465 17.64 0.28 -35.39
C LYS A 465 19.15 0.48 -35.41
N ASP A 466 19.89 -0.60 -35.62
CA ASP A 466 21.32 -0.49 -35.94
C ASP A 466 21.51 -0.04 -37.41
N VAL A 467 22.47 0.83 -37.70
CA VAL A 467 22.76 1.28 -39.09
C VAL A 467 23.01 0.11 -40.03
N ASN A 468 23.59 -0.99 -39.53
CA ASN A 468 23.90 -2.19 -40.28
C ASN A 468 22.80 -3.26 -40.20
N SER A 469 21.62 -2.96 -39.65
CA SER A 469 20.51 -3.91 -39.48
C SER A 469 19.95 -4.50 -40.79
N ALA A 470 20.18 -3.87 -41.94
CA ALA A 470 19.84 -4.41 -43.26
C ALA A 470 21.00 -5.15 -43.94
N SER A 471 22.21 -5.09 -43.36
CA SER A 471 23.40 -5.73 -43.90
C SER A 471 23.50 -7.18 -43.46
N THR A 472 23.87 -8.05 -44.39
CA THR A 472 24.15 -9.47 -44.11
C THR A 472 25.63 -9.73 -43.80
N THR A 473 26.50 -8.72 -43.90
CA THR A 473 27.96 -8.88 -43.78
C THR A 473 28.60 -7.92 -42.78
N LEU A 474 28.00 -6.75 -42.52
CA LEU A 474 28.53 -5.78 -41.58
C LEU A 474 28.05 -6.09 -40.16
N ALA A 475 28.96 -6.04 -39.20
CA ALA A 475 28.64 -6.23 -37.80
C ALA A 475 27.68 -5.14 -37.31
N ASN A 476 26.65 -5.56 -36.60
CA ASN A 476 25.81 -4.66 -35.83
C ASN A 476 26.51 -4.37 -34.49
N THR A 477 26.20 -3.24 -33.88
CA THR A 477 26.94 -2.69 -32.74
C THR A 477 26.09 -2.45 -31.50
N ILE A 478 24.77 -2.25 -31.66
CA ILE A 478 23.88 -2.06 -30.51
C ILE A 478 23.72 -3.40 -29.78
N THR A 479 24.28 -3.48 -28.59
CA THR A 479 24.27 -4.67 -27.73
C THR A 479 23.23 -4.57 -26.62
N SER A 480 22.92 -3.36 -26.15
CA SER A 480 21.96 -3.15 -25.07
C SER A 480 20.89 -2.13 -25.44
N ALA A 481 19.63 -2.48 -25.18
CA ALA A 481 18.49 -1.57 -25.26
C ALA A 481 17.70 -1.55 -23.94
N THR A 482 17.28 -0.36 -23.51
CA THR A 482 16.44 -0.17 -22.32
C THR A 482 15.27 0.73 -22.66
N LEU A 483 14.05 0.25 -22.45
CA LEU A 483 12.84 1.01 -22.66
C LEU A 483 12.03 1.03 -21.35
N SER A 484 11.64 2.22 -20.94
CA SER A 484 10.73 2.44 -19.80
C SER A 484 9.48 3.15 -20.31
N ASN A 485 8.35 2.45 -20.31
CA ASN A 485 7.07 2.86 -20.89
C ASN A 485 7.15 3.10 -22.41
N TYR A 486 6.38 2.33 -23.18
CA TYR A 486 6.37 2.38 -24.63
C TYR A 486 5.02 1.95 -25.20
N ALA A 487 4.71 2.41 -26.41
CA ALA A 487 3.47 2.01 -27.09
C ALA A 487 3.61 0.68 -27.83
N SER A 488 2.46 0.03 -28.07
CA SER A 488 2.38 -1.14 -28.94
C SER A 488 2.91 -0.83 -30.35
N GLY A 489 3.66 -1.76 -30.93
CA GLY A 489 4.36 -1.60 -32.20
C GLY A 489 5.81 -1.11 -32.04
N SER A 490 6.29 -0.97 -30.81
CA SER A 490 7.70 -0.67 -30.55
C SER A 490 8.60 -1.83 -30.98
N SER A 491 9.82 -1.54 -31.40
CA SER A 491 10.69 -2.56 -31.99
C SER A 491 12.18 -2.29 -31.83
N PHE A 492 12.95 -3.39 -31.90
CA PHE A 492 14.38 -3.39 -32.06
C PHE A 492 14.76 -4.17 -33.32
N THR A 493 15.57 -3.56 -34.20
CA THR A 493 16.13 -4.23 -35.38
C THR A 493 17.65 -4.21 -35.36
N GLY A 494 18.27 -5.38 -35.19
CA GLY A 494 19.72 -5.52 -35.19
C GLY A 494 20.16 -6.93 -34.76
N SER A 495 21.38 -7.32 -35.15
CA SER A 495 21.88 -8.69 -34.94
C SER A 495 22.80 -8.88 -33.73
N ALA A 496 23.12 -7.80 -33.00
CA ALA A 496 24.10 -7.80 -31.90
C ALA A 496 23.48 -7.68 -30.49
N LEU A 497 22.15 -7.60 -30.37
CA LEU A 497 21.45 -7.42 -29.09
C LEU A 497 21.76 -8.58 -28.14
N ASN A 498 22.20 -8.26 -26.92
CA ASN A 498 22.46 -9.21 -25.84
C ASN A 498 21.60 -8.95 -24.60
N THR A 499 21.30 -7.69 -24.32
CA THR A 499 20.51 -7.28 -23.16
C THR A 499 19.37 -6.38 -23.60
N LEU A 500 18.17 -6.77 -23.20
CA LEU A 500 16.96 -5.97 -23.36
C LEU A 500 16.36 -5.75 -21.99
N SER A 501 16.08 -4.50 -21.62
CA SER A 501 15.35 -4.17 -20.41
C SER A 501 14.06 -3.47 -20.79
N LEU A 502 12.93 -4.04 -20.41
CA LEU A 502 11.59 -3.49 -20.63
C LEU A 502 10.95 -3.25 -19.26
N SER A 503 10.40 -2.06 -19.08
CA SER A 503 9.76 -1.68 -17.83
C SER A 503 8.58 -0.76 -18.06
N GLY A 504 7.66 -0.74 -17.09
CA GLY A 504 6.62 0.27 -17.01
C GLY A 504 5.22 -0.21 -17.39
N VAL A 505 4.26 0.70 -17.21
CA VAL A 505 2.83 0.48 -17.42
C VAL A 505 2.54 0.74 -18.89
N ASN A 506 2.62 -0.30 -19.70
CA ASN A 506 2.30 -0.17 -21.12
C ASN A 506 0.80 -0.32 -21.34
N ALA A 507 0.27 0.23 -22.43
CA ALA A 507 -1.14 0.06 -22.79
C ALA A 507 -1.50 -1.44 -22.85
N ALA A 508 -2.77 -1.76 -22.59
CA ALA A 508 -3.26 -3.14 -22.70
C ALA A 508 -2.81 -3.78 -24.02
N ASN A 509 -2.26 -5.00 -23.96
CA ASN A 509 -1.81 -5.77 -25.13
C ASN A 509 -0.67 -5.09 -25.92
N SER A 510 0.27 -4.46 -25.22
CA SER A 510 1.44 -3.87 -25.86
C SER A 510 2.30 -4.93 -26.55
N THR A 511 2.77 -4.60 -27.75
CA THR A 511 3.63 -5.46 -28.56
C THR A 511 5.03 -4.87 -28.68
N PHE A 512 6.05 -5.71 -28.54
CA PHE A 512 7.45 -5.39 -28.79
C PHE A 512 8.04 -6.42 -29.76
N THR A 513 8.63 -5.96 -30.87
CA THR A 513 9.21 -6.85 -31.89
C THR A 513 10.73 -6.77 -31.89
N ILE A 514 11.37 -7.93 -31.86
CA ILE A 514 12.80 -8.10 -32.11
C ILE A 514 12.95 -8.68 -33.51
N THR A 515 13.81 -8.05 -34.31
CA THR A 515 14.09 -8.49 -35.68
C THR A 515 15.60 -8.58 -35.90
N ASN A 516 16.06 -9.77 -36.29
CA ASN A 516 17.44 -10.02 -36.66
C ASN A 516 17.51 -10.46 -38.12
N ASN A 517 18.00 -9.57 -39.00
CA ASN A 517 18.10 -9.87 -40.42
C ASN A 517 19.41 -10.59 -40.82
N ALA A 518 20.27 -10.96 -39.87
CA ALA A 518 21.54 -11.59 -40.18
C ALA A 518 21.32 -13.03 -40.67
N ALA A 519 22.01 -13.42 -41.75
CA ALA A 519 21.93 -14.78 -42.30
C ALA A 519 22.47 -15.87 -41.36
N THR A 520 23.27 -15.49 -40.36
CA THR A 520 23.72 -16.37 -39.28
C THR A 520 23.59 -15.60 -37.97
N PRO A 521 22.82 -16.11 -36.99
CA PRO A 521 22.63 -15.41 -35.72
C PRO A 521 23.95 -15.30 -34.96
N THR A 522 24.34 -14.08 -34.56
CA THR A 522 25.58 -13.88 -33.78
C THR A 522 25.36 -14.10 -32.29
N ASN A 523 24.13 -13.88 -31.81
CA ASN A 523 23.72 -14.13 -30.45
C ASN A 523 22.45 -14.98 -30.42
N THR A 524 22.48 -16.09 -29.69
CA THR A 524 21.34 -16.98 -29.49
C THR A 524 20.88 -16.98 -28.02
N THR A 525 21.40 -16.07 -27.21
CA THR A 525 21.06 -15.91 -25.79
C THR A 525 20.67 -14.47 -25.50
N LEU A 526 19.43 -14.24 -25.06
CA LEU A 526 18.95 -12.92 -24.68
C LEU A 526 18.84 -12.83 -23.15
N ALA A 527 19.48 -11.82 -22.57
CA ALA A 527 19.22 -11.39 -21.20
C ALA A 527 18.09 -10.35 -21.20
N LEU A 528 16.93 -10.73 -20.67
CA LEU A 528 15.71 -9.91 -20.65
C LEU A 528 15.41 -9.48 -19.22
N THR A 529 15.47 -8.18 -18.94
CA THR A 529 15.02 -7.63 -17.64
C THR A 529 13.60 -7.10 -17.78
N LEU A 530 12.72 -7.47 -16.86
CA LEU A 530 11.30 -7.07 -16.85
C LEU A 530 10.93 -6.41 -15.52
N ASN A 531 10.18 -5.31 -15.58
CA ASN A 531 9.72 -4.60 -14.40
C ASN A 531 8.32 -4.01 -14.61
N GLY A 532 7.28 -4.70 -14.16
CA GLY A 532 5.89 -4.26 -14.35
C GLY A 532 5.36 -4.44 -15.77
N GLU A 533 6.06 -5.19 -16.61
CA GLU A 533 5.72 -5.34 -18.03
C GLU A 533 4.37 -6.07 -18.18
N GLY A 534 3.45 -5.52 -18.97
CA GLY A 534 2.09 -6.06 -19.10
C GLY A 534 1.17 -5.77 -17.90
N THR A 535 1.56 -4.95 -16.92
CA THR A 535 0.66 -4.53 -15.85
C THR A 535 -0.05 -3.22 -16.20
N THR A 536 -1.30 -3.04 -15.74
CA THR A 536 -1.92 -1.71 -15.72
C THR A 536 -1.68 -1.07 -14.35
N GLY A 537 -1.44 0.23 -14.28
CA GLY A 537 -1.24 0.97 -13.03
C GLY A 537 -2.50 1.05 -12.15
N ASN A 538 -3.56 0.31 -12.50
CA ASN A 538 -4.79 0.14 -11.77
C ASN A 538 -4.88 -1.33 -11.32
N ALA A 539 -4.98 -1.57 -10.01
CA ALA A 539 -5.00 -2.91 -9.39
C ALA A 539 -6.24 -3.77 -9.75
N THR A 540 -7.08 -3.33 -10.70
CA THR A 540 -8.28 -4.05 -11.16
C THR A 540 -7.92 -5.13 -12.18
N THR A 541 -7.44 -6.26 -11.65
CA THR A 541 -7.76 -7.68 -11.98
C THR A 541 -7.89 -8.22 -13.42
N THR A 542 -7.86 -7.43 -14.49
CA THR A 542 -7.63 -7.98 -15.84
C THR A 542 -6.16 -7.77 -16.17
N ALA A 543 -5.33 -8.74 -15.81
CA ALA A 543 -3.91 -8.74 -16.14
C ALA A 543 -3.76 -8.65 -17.67
N THR A 544 -3.45 -7.47 -18.17
CA THR A 544 -3.08 -7.28 -19.57
C THR A 544 -1.82 -8.08 -19.86
N VAL A 545 -1.59 -8.50 -21.10
CA VAL A 545 -0.44 -9.34 -21.45
C VAL A 545 0.40 -8.61 -22.48
N ALA A 546 1.67 -8.36 -22.20
CA ALA A 546 2.58 -7.79 -23.19
C ALA A 546 3.13 -8.90 -24.11
N THR A 547 3.16 -8.69 -25.41
CA THR A 547 3.68 -9.66 -26.37
C THR A 547 5.06 -9.24 -26.87
N ILE A 548 6.06 -10.08 -26.65
CA ILE A 548 7.40 -9.94 -27.20
C ILE A 548 7.56 -10.98 -28.30
N THR A 549 7.90 -10.56 -29.51
CA THR A 549 8.06 -11.46 -30.66
C THR A 549 9.49 -11.42 -31.16
N ASP A 550 10.17 -12.57 -31.20
CA ASP A 550 11.34 -12.75 -32.04
C ASP A 550 10.88 -13.18 -33.43
N THR A 551 11.01 -12.28 -34.40
CA THR A 551 10.46 -12.48 -35.76
C THR A 551 11.16 -13.60 -36.51
N ASN A 552 12.45 -13.79 -36.26
CA ASN A 552 13.29 -14.69 -37.04
C ASN A 552 13.72 -15.95 -36.24
N ALA A 553 13.31 -16.02 -34.96
CA ALA A 553 13.44 -17.17 -34.08
C ALA A 553 14.90 -17.62 -33.90
N GLU A 554 15.77 -16.70 -33.48
CA GLU A 554 17.17 -17.00 -33.23
C GLU A 554 17.48 -17.32 -31.77
N ILE A 555 16.62 -16.89 -30.85
CA ILE A 555 16.89 -16.97 -29.42
C ILE A 555 16.63 -18.39 -28.93
N LYS A 556 17.71 -19.09 -28.58
CA LYS A 556 17.65 -20.45 -28.01
C LYS A 556 17.51 -20.44 -26.50
N THR A 557 18.10 -19.44 -25.85
CA THR A 557 18.12 -19.29 -24.40
C THR A 557 17.65 -17.89 -24.02
N LEU A 558 16.59 -17.83 -23.21
CA LEU A 558 16.07 -16.60 -22.64
C LEU A 558 16.41 -16.56 -21.14
N ASN A 559 17.19 -15.57 -20.72
CA ASN A 559 17.54 -15.33 -19.32
C ASN A 559 16.71 -14.14 -18.81
N VAL A 560 15.58 -14.42 -18.17
CA VAL A 560 14.69 -13.41 -17.60
C VAL A 560 15.14 -13.02 -16.19
N THR A 561 15.22 -11.72 -15.92
CA THR A 561 15.36 -11.15 -14.57
C THR A 561 14.13 -10.30 -14.26
N THR A 562 13.33 -10.71 -13.28
CA THR A 562 12.20 -9.92 -12.76
C THR A 562 12.69 -8.92 -11.72
N ALA A 563 12.38 -7.64 -11.92
CA ALA A 563 12.84 -6.57 -11.03
C ALA A 563 11.83 -6.33 -9.90
N SER A 564 11.34 -5.10 -9.74
CA SER A 564 10.57 -4.66 -8.57
C SER A 564 9.05 -4.85 -8.67
N ALA A 565 8.54 -5.30 -9.82
CA ALA A 565 7.12 -5.52 -10.06
C ALA A 565 6.89 -6.75 -10.95
N ASP A 566 5.79 -7.45 -10.72
CA ASP A 566 5.39 -8.63 -11.48
C ASP A 566 5.20 -8.27 -12.96
N SER A 567 5.52 -9.20 -13.84
CA SER A 567 5.43 -8.99 -15.29
C SER A 567 4.58 -10.08 -15.92
N ASN A 568 3.67 -9.71 -16.81
CA ASN A 568 2.79 -10.61 -17.54
C ASN A 568 3.07 -10.53 -19.04
N ILE A 569 3.71 -11.58 -19.57
CA ILE A 569 4.20 -11.58 -20.95
C ILE A 569 3.76 -12.81 -21.75
N ILE A 570 3.75 -12.63 -23.06
CA ILE A 570 3.90 -13.65 -24.09
C ILE A 570 5.28 -13.46 -24.70
N PHE A 571 6.02 -14.55 -24.89
CA PHE A 571 7.27 -14.52 -25.67
C PHE A 571 7.15 -15.49 -26.84
N THR A 572 7.11 -14.98 -28.06
CA THR A 572 6.94 -15.81 -29.27
C THR A 572 8.28 -16.04 -29.93
N ASP A 573 8.76 -17.29 -29.90
CA ASP A 573 9.97 -17.74 -30.60
C ASP A 573 9.87 -19.24 -30.92
N ALA A 574 10.04 -19.65 -32.18
CA ALA A 574 9.88 -21.06 -32.58
C ALA A 574 11.06 -21.98 -32.22
N HIS A 575 12.22 -21.42 -31.84
CA HIS A 575 13.46 -22.14 -31.53
C HIS A 575 13.92 -22.01 -30.08
N LEU A 576 13.12 -21.38 -29.22
CA LEU A 576 13.41 -21.30 -27.79
C LEU A 576 13.46 -22.69 -27.16
N THR A 577 14.58 -23.01 -26.49
CA THR A 577 14.81 -24.31 -25.84
C THR A 577 15.04 -24.19 -24.34
N THR A 578 15.50 -23.05 -23.85
CA THR A 578 15.85 -22.84 -22.43
C THR A 578 15.28 -21.51 -21.94
N LEU A 579 14.56 -21.55 -20.81
CA LEU A 579 14.12 -20.37 -20.06
C LEU A 579 14.74 -20.40 -18.67
N ASN A 580 15.53 -19.39 -18.34
CA ASN A 580 16.03 -19.16 -16.99
C ASN A 580 15.33 -17.94 -16.41
N VAL A 581 14.81 -18.03 -15.19
CA VAL A 581 14.13 -16.93 -14.49
C VAL A 581 14.82 -16.67 -13.16
N ALA A 582 15.21 -15.42 -12.92
CA ALA A 582 15.81 -14.93 -11.69
C ALA A 582 15.18 -13.59 -11.31
N GLY A 583 15.55 -13.03 -10.16
CA GLY A 583 15.01 -11.76 -9.68
C GLY A 583 14.24 -11.86 -8.38
N THR A 584 13.29 -10.94 -8.18
CA THR A 584 12.53 -10.77 -6.91
C THR A 584 11.02 -10.81 -7.07
N ASN A 585 10.49 -10.77 -8.30
CA ASN A 585 9.06 -10.68 -8.59
C ASN A 585 8.58 -11.84 -9.47
N VAL A 586 7.27 -11.94 -9.68
CA VAL A 586 6.66 -13.03 -10.45
C VAL A 586 6.75 -12.76 -11.95
N LEU A 587 7.24 -13.76 -12.70
CA LEU A 587 7.03 -13.84 -14.15
C LEU A 587 5.75 -14.63 -14.42
N ASN A 588 4.71 -13.96 -14.89
CA ASN A 588 3.51 -14.60 -15.43
C ASN A 588 3.69 -14.78 -16.94
N LEU A 589 3.75 -16.03 -17.38
CA LEU A 589 4.04 -16.39 -18.76
C LEU A 589 2.80 -17.01 -19.41
N SER A 590 2.16 -16.28 -20.31
CA SER A 590 0.86 -16.69 -20.87
C SER A 590 0.98 -17.60 -22.09
N THR A 591 1.96 -17.40 -22.97
CA THR A 591 2.28 -18.31 -24.10
C THR A 591 3.76 -18.20 -24.49
N LEU A 592 4.33 -19.27 -25.07
CA LEU A 592 5.70 -19.34 -25.59
C LEU A 592 5.78 -19.46 -27.13
N GLY A 593 4.65 -19.29 -27.85
CA GLY A 593 4.59 -19.58 -29.29
C GLY A 593 4.76 -21.08 -29.61
N THR A 594 5.06 -21.45 -30.87
CA THR A 594 5.28 -22.85 -31.30
C THR A 594 6.64 -23.43 -30.88
N ALA A 595 7.22 -22.92 -29.78
CA ALA A 595 8.50 -23.36 -29.25
C ALA A 595 8.44 -24.84 -28.81
N THR A 596 9.61 -25.47 -28.65
CA THR A 596 9.73 -26.76 -27.96
C THR A 596 10.67 -26.56 -26.78
N ILE A 597 10.15 -26.03 -25.67
CA ILE A 597 10.98 -25.70 -24.53
C ILE A 597 11.50 -26.99 -23.87
N GLY A 598 12.82 -27.11 -23.74
CA GLY A 598 13.49 -28.28 -23.18
C GLY A 598 13.74 -28.17 -21.68
N THR A 599 13.99 -26.96 -21.19
CA THR A 599 14.40 -26.69 -19.81
C THR A 599 13.84 -25.37 -19.31
N ILE A 600 13.28 -25.40 -18.09
CA ILE A 600 12.93 -24.22 -17.30
C ILE A 600 13.69 -24.28 -15.97
N ALA A 601 14.39 -23.18 -15.64
CA ALA A 601 15.07 -23.03 -14.36
C ALA A 601 14.69 -21.72 -13.68
N VAL A 602 14.19 -21.79 -12.45
CA VAL A 602 13.84 -20.60 -11.64
C VAL A 602 14.78 -20.49 -10.44
N SER A 603 15.26 -19.30 -10.12
CA SER A 603 16.31 -19.11 -9.11
C SER A 603 16.16 -17.80 -8.31
N GLY A 604 16.88 -17.71 -7.19
CA GLY A 604 16.87 -16.52 -6.34
C GLY A 604 15.57 -16.37 -5.58
N ALA A 605 14.92 -15.21 -5.70
CA ALA A 605 13.62 -14.92 -5.07
C ALA A 605 12.49 -14.77 -6.10
N ALA A 606 12.73 -15.10 -7.36
CA ALA A 606 11.75 -14.91 -8.43
C ALA A 606 10.57 -15.88 -8.29
N GLY A 607 9.36 -15.36 -8.50
CA GLY A 607 8.20 -16.21 -8.71
C GLY A 607 8.05 -16.58 -10.19
N PHE A 608 7.33 -17.65 -10.46
CA PHE A 608 7.01 -18.08 -11.82
C PHE A 608 5.58 -18.62 -11.87
N ASN A 609 4.81 -18.17 -12.85
CA ASN A 609 3.46 -18.66 -13.11
C ASN A 609 3.32 -18.91 -14.61
N ASP A 610 2.98 -20.13 -15.00
CA ASP A 610 2.82 -20.51 -16.41
C ASP A 610 1.43 -20.25 -16.99
N ASN A 611 0.48 -19.73 -16.20
CA ASN A 611 -0.91 -19.52 -16.58
C ASN A 611 -1.56 -20.75 -17.26
N GLY A 612 -1.15 -21.96 -16.89
CA GLY A 612 -1.67 -23.22 -17.44
C GLY A 612 -1.05 -23.68 -18.77
N LEU A 613 0.01 -23.03 -19.24
CA LEU A 613 0.60 -23.27 -20.57
C LEU A 613 1.37 -24.60 -20.68
N LEU A 614 2.17 -24.98 -19.68
CA LEU A 614 3.24 -25.96 -19.87
C LEU A 614 2.74 -27.37 -20.17
N ALA A 615 1.52 -27.72 -19.77
CA ALA A 615 0.92 -29.01 -20.09
C ALA A 615 0.84 -29.29 -21.61
N GLY A 616 0.73 -28.23 -22.44
CA GLY A 616 0.69 -28.31 -23.90
C GLY A 616 2.03 -28.65 -24.56
N GLU A 617 3.16 -28.42 -23.88
CA GLU A 617 4.52 -28.67 -24.42
C GLU A 617 4.87 -30.16 -24.54
N GLY A 618 4.06 -31.03 -23.92
CA GLY A 618 4.21 -32.48 -23.99
C GLY A 618 5.57 -32.96 -23.50
N ALA A 619 6.23 -33.82 -24.29
CA ALA A 619 7.51 -34.44 -23.98
C ALA A 619 8.74 -33.55 -24.25
N SER A 620 8.55 -32.36 -24.81
CA SER A 620 9.66 -31.44 -25.08
C SER A 620 10.29 -30.93 -23.78
N LEU A 621 9.46 -30.57 -22.79
CA LEU A 621 9.92 -30.10 -21.49
C LEU A 621 10.40 -31.28 -20.62
N THR A 622 11.70 -31.51 -20.65
CA THR A 622 12.31 -32.64 -19.93
C THR A 622 12.73 -32.31 -18.50
N SER A 623 12.93 -31.02 -18.20
CA SER A 623 13.43 -30.54 -16.90
C SER A 623 12.80 -29.22 -16.49
N PHE A 624 12.04 -29.22 -15.40
CA PHE A 624 11.63 -28.00 -14.68
C PHE A 624 12.17 -28.07 -13.25
N THR A 625 13.20 -27.27 -12.97
CA THR A 625 13.84 -27.20 -11.65
C THR A 625 13.79 -25.80 -11.09
N THR A 626 13.56 -25.68 -9.79
CA THR A 626 13.67 -24.40 -9.10
C THR A 626 14.71 -24.47 -7.97
N THR A 627 15.41 -23.35 -7.77
CA THR A 627 16.20 -23.03 -6.57
C THR A 627 15.64 -21.78 -5.87
N SER A 628 14.46 -21.33 -6.29
CA SER A 628 13.85 -20.08 -5.87
C SER A 628 13.20 -20.18 -4.49
N SER A 629 13.18 -19.06 -3.77
CA SER A 629 12.32 -18.83 -2.61
C SER A 629 10.97 -18.19 -2.95
N GLY A 630 10.76 -17.79 -4.22
CA GLY A 630 9.49 -17.24 -4.71
C GLY A 630 8.44 -18.33 -4.97
N VAL A 631 7.19 -17.91 -5.16
CA VAL A 631 6.07 -18.81 -5.45
C VAL A 631 6.16 -19.35 -6.89
N ILE A 632 5.98 -20.65 -7.06
CA ILE A 632 5.97 -21.33 -8.36
C ILE A 632 4.57 -21.89 -8.61
N THR A 633 3.89 -21.43 -9.65
CA THR A 633 2.59 -21.94 -10.11
C THR A 633 2.77 -22.54 -11.51
N ALA A 634 2.45 -23.81 -11.69
CA ALA A 634 2.63 -24.48 -12.97
C ALA A 634 1.61 -25.59 -13.24
N THR A 635 1.19 -25.76 -14.49
CA THR A 635 0.39 -26.92 -14.92
C THR A 635 1.24 -27.85 -15.77
N LEU A 636 1.47 -29.07 -15.28
CA LEU A 636 2.39 -30.01 -15.90
C LEU A 636 1.66 -31.07 -16.74
N ASN A 637 2.35 -31.56 -17.76
CA ASN A 637 2.04 -32.85 -18.37
C ASN A 637 2.68 -33.96 -17.52
N ASP A 638 1.95 -34.43 -16.52
CA ASP A 638 2.41 -35.39 -15.50
C ASP A 638 2.86 -36.76 -16.03
N THR A 639 2.56 -37.08 -17.30
CA THR A 639 3.09 -38.28 -17.97
C THR A 639 4.48 -38.09 -18.58
N ASN A 640 4.91 -36.85 -18.81
CA ASN A 640 6.13 -36.55 -19.58
C ASN A 640 7.12 -35.64 -18.86
N GLN A 641 6.64 -34.74 -18.00
CA GLN A 641 7.41 -33.65 -17.42
C GLN A 641 7.86 -33.97 -15.99
N THR A 642 9.04 -33.50 -15.61
CA THR A 642 9.54 -33.59 -14.23
C THR A 642 9.49 -32.23 -13.55
N PHE A 643 9.26 -32.21 -12.25
CA PHE A 643 9.31 -31.00 -11.43
C PHE A 643 10.08 -31.23 -10.13
N LYS A 644 10.89 -30.25 -9.74
CA LYS A 644 11.58 -30.24 -8.45
C LYS A 644 11.57 -28.84 -7.83
N GLY A 645 10.82 -28.71 -6.74
CA GLY A 645 10.69 -27.57 -5.85
C GLY A 645 11.94 -27.25 -5.02
N SER A 646 11.91 -26.11 -4.32
CA SER A 646 13.03 -25.61 -3.48
C SER A 646 12.58 -25.13 -2.09
N THR A 647 12.63 -23.83 -1.79
CA THR A 647 12.26 -23.27 -0.47
C THR A 647 11.04 -22.38 -0.53
N GLY A 648 10.66 -21.90 -1.72
CA GLY A 648 9.40 -21.19 -1.96
C GLY A 648 8.21 -22.14 -2.01
N GLN A 649 7.01 -21.57 -2.01
CA GLN A 649 5.76 -22.32 -2.19
C GLN A 649 5.65 -22.81 -3.64
N ASP A 650 5.41 -24.10 -3.81
CA ASP A 650 5.10 -24.71 -5.10
C ASP A 650 3.59 -25.02 -5.18
N ILE A 651 2.91 -24.59 -6.24
CA ILE A 651 1.51 -24.85 -6.56
C ILE A 651 1.47 -25.53 -7.94
N ILE A 652 1.34 -26.85 -7.96
CA ILE A 652 1.54 -27.65 -9.17
C ILE A 652 0.25 -28.37 -9.56
N THR A 653 -0.25 -28.12 -10.76
CA THR A 653 -1.46 -28.76 -11.29
C THR A 653 -1.10 -29.95 -12.18
N ILE A 654 -1.75 -31.10 -11.93
CA ILE A 654 -1.63 -32.31 -12.74
C ILE A 654 -3.00 -32.85 -13.14
N SER A 655 -3.08 -33.64 -14.21
CA SER A 655 -4.38 -34.08 -14.78
C SER A 655 -4.44 -35.56 -15.18
N ALA A 656 -3.34 -36.30 -15.12
CA ALA A 656 -3.31 -37.75 -15.31
C ALA A 656 -2.42 -38.44 -14.26
N ASP A 657 -2.29 -39.77 -14.36
CA ASP A 657 -1.43 -40.53 -13.45
C ASP A 657 0.05 -40.17 -13.67
N ALA A 658 0.68 -39.57 -12.67
CA ALA A 658 2.03 -39.04 -12.81
C ALA A 658 3.07 -40.16 -12.96
N THR A 659 3.59 -40.34 -14.18
CA THR A 659 4.63 -41.36 -14.47
C THR A 659 6.05 -40.84 -14.28
N LYS A 660 6.20 -39.54 -14.04
CA LYS A 660 7.46 -38.82 -13.83
C LYS A 660 7.49 -38.17 -12.45
N ALA A 661 8.69 -37.96 -11.93
CA ALA A 661 8.87 -37.38 -10.61
C ALA A 661 8.41 -35.91 -10.56
N ILE A 662 7.52 -35.63 -9.61
CA ILE A 662 7.00 -34.29 -9.29
C ILE A 662 7.21 -34.11 -7.79
N THR A 663 8.24 -33.37 -7.43
CA THR A 663 8.67 -33.24 -6.03
C THR A 663 8.53 -31.80 -5.60
N GLY A 664 7.65 -31.52 -4.64
CA GLY A 664 7.58 -30.23 -3.97
C GLY A 664 8.85 -29.95 -3.15
N GLY A 665 9.07 -28.68 -2.84
CA GLY A 665 10.18 -28.20 -2.04
C GLY A 665 10.03 -28.45 -0.54
N SER A 666 10.61 -27.55 0.24
CA SER A 666 10.66 -27.56 1.71
C SER A 666 9.70 -26.57 2.37
N ALA A 667 8.96 -25.77 1.60
CA ALA A 667 7.90 -24.93 2.13
C ALA A 667 6.76 -25.78 2.70
N THR A 668 6.14 -25.30 3.78
CA THR A 668 5.13 -26.05 4.56
C THR A 668 3.72 -25.96 3.98
N ASN A 669 3.55 -25.24 2.88
CA ASN A 669 2.29 -24.96 2.20
C ASN A 669 2.36 -25.29 0.69
N ASN A 670 3.24 -26.23 0.33
CA ASN A 670 3.32 -26.73 -1.04
C ASN A 670 2.03 -27.46 -1.40
N GLU A 671 1.46 -27.11 -2.54
CA GLU A 671 0.18 -27.58 -3.03
C GLU A 671 0.33 -28.38 -4.33
N ILE A 672 -0.31 -29.55 -4.36
CA ILE A 672 -0.54 -30.30 -5.59
C ILE A 672 -2.03 -30.25 -5.91
N VAL A 673 -2.36 -29.68 -7.08
CA VAL A 673 -3.73 -29.53 -7.57
C VAL A 673 -4.07 -30.70 -8.50
N MET A 674 -5.04 -31.53 -8.12
CA MET A 674 -5.42 -32.75 -8.83
C MET A 674 -6.59 -32.52 -9.78
N ASN A 675 -6.32 -32.10 -11.02
CA ASN A 675 -7.34 -31.72 -12.00
C ASN A 675 -7.92 -32.91 -12.79
N ASN A 676 -8.37 -33.97 -12.10
CA ASN A 676 -9.09 -35.13 -12.66
C ASN A 676 -9.80 -35.91 -11.54
N THR A 677 -10.61 -36.92 -11.88
CA THR A 677 -11.36 -37.73 -10.92
C THR A 677 -10.46 -38.47 -9.93
N ALA A 678 -10.96 -38.73 -8.72
CA ALA A 678 -10.23 -39.45 -7.67
C ALA A 678 -9.73 -40.84 -8.12
N ALA A 679 -10.45 -41.50 -9.04
CA ALA A 679 -10.06 -42.81 -9.59
C ALA A 679 -8.73 -42.79 -10.37
N THR A 680 -8.36 -41.62 -10.92
CA THR A 680 -7.08 -41.42 -11.61
C THR A 680 -5.89 -41.46 -10.64
N PHE A 681 -6.07 -40.96 -9.41
CA PHE A 681 -4.96 -40.68 -8.50
C PHE A 681 -4.92 -41.57 -7.26
N ASN A 682 -6.07 -42.00 -6.72
CA ASN A 682 -6.12 -42.93 -5.59
C ASN A 682 -5.30 -44.19 -5.93
N ALA A 683 -4.45 -44.64 -5.02
CA ALA A 683 -3.52 -45.72 -5.34
C ALA A 683 -4.24 -47.03 -5.68
N THR A 684 -3.86 -47.59 -6.82
CA THR A 684 -4.05 -49.00 -7.18
C THR A 684 -2.67 -49.59 -7.47
N SER A 685 -2.54 -50.91 -7.64
CA SER A 685 -1.25 -51.51 -8.06
C SER A 685 -0.73 -50.99 -9.43
N ALA A 686 -1.53 -50.22 -10.17
CA ALA A 686 -1.19 -49.66 -11.48
C ALA A 686 -0.92 -48.15 -11.47
N ASN A 687 -1.37 -47.39 -10.46
CA ASN A 687 -1.23 -45.92 -10.43
C ASN A 687 0.12 -45.50 -9.82
N LEU A 688 0.88 -44.68 -10.53
CA LEU A 688 2.24 -44.25 -10.16
C LEU A 688 2.30 -42.92 -9.41
N THR A 689 1.21 -42.15 -9.40
CA THR A 689 1.14 -40.83 -8.74
C THR A 689 1.65 -40.88 -7.30
N ASN A 690 1.22 -41.88 -6.52
CA ASN A 690 1.63 -42.03 -5.11
C ASN A 690 3.14 -42.30 -4.94
N THR A 691 3.81 -42.86 -5.95
CA THR A 691 5.26 -43.09 -5.94
C THR A 691 6.04 -41.85 -6.39
N ASN A 692 5.49 -41.11 -7.36
CA ASN A 692 6.22 -40.07 -8.07
C ASN A 692 5.92 -38.65 -7.58
N VAL A 693 4.80 -38.43 -6.89
CA VAL A 693 4.41 -37.14 -6.31
C VAL A 693 4.77 -37.13 -4.82
N THR A 694 5.68 -36.24 -4.42
CA THR A 694 6.19 -36.15 -3.03
C THR A 694 6.43 -34.69 -2.64
N GLY A 695 6.55 -34.38 -1.35
CA GLY A 695 6.95 -33.03 -0.89
C GLY A 695 5.83 -31.97 -0.90
N PHE A 696 4.58 -32.38 -1.05
CA PHE A 696 3.39 -31.52 -0.97
C PHE A 696 2.64 -31.77 0.35
N THR A 697 2.08 -30.72 0.92
CA THR A 697 1.35 -30.73 2.20
C THR A 697 -0.12 -30.33 2.04
N THR A 698 -0.46 -29.64 0.94
CA THR A 698 -1.83 -29.28 0.58
C THR A 698 -2.28 -30.07 -0.64
N LEU A 699 -3.48 -30.66 -0.56
CA LEU A 699 -4.15 -31.30 -1.69
C LEU A 699 -5.19 -30.35 -2.27
N GLY A 700 -4.92 -29.81 -3.46
CA GLY A 700 -5.84 -28.96 -4.21
C GLY A 700 -6.79 -29.80 -5.07
N LEU A 701 -8.06 -29.44 -5.08
CA LEU A 701 -9.15 -30.13 -5.80
C LEU A 701 -9.93 -29.10 -6.64
N THR A 702 -10.19 -29.42 -7.90
CA THR A 702 -10.87 -28.55 -8.87
C THR A 702 -12.25 -29.11 -9.25
N ASN A 703 -12.95 -28.45 -10.17
CA ASN A 703 -14.18 -28.97 -10.77
C ASN A 703 -14.03 -30.39 -11.38
N ALA A 704 -12.83 -30.77 -11.83
CA ALA A 704 -12.60 -32.09 -12.38
C ALA A 704 -12.47 -33.19 -11.29
N SER A 705 -12.24 -32.80 -10.04
CA SER A 705 -11.88 -33.65 -8.90
C SER A 705 -13.03 -34.44 -8.28
N THR A 706 -13.89 -35.01 -9.10
CA THR A 706 -15.06 -35.78 -8.64
C THR A 706 -14.69 -37.15 -8.04
N GLY A 707 -15.55 -37.66 -7.14
CA GLY A 707 -15.40 -38.97 -6.51
C GLY A 707 -14.94 -38.90 -5.06
N THR A 708 -14.56 -40.06 -4.49
CA THR A 708 -14.09 -40.17 -3.12
C THR A 708 -12.57 -40.20 -3.07
N TRP A 709 -11.97 -39.21 -2.41
CA TRP A 709 -10.53 -39.08 -2.20
C TRP A 709 -10.14 -39.78 -0.90
N ASP A 710 -9.53 -40.97 -1.01
CA ASP A 710 -9.10 -41.76 0.15
C ASP A 710 -7.66 -41.39 0.50
N MET A 711 -7.49 -40.57 1.55
CA MET A 711 -6.19 -40.08 2.00
C MET A 711 -5.25 -41.19 2.46
N SER A 712 -5.77 -42.37 2.84
CA SER A 712 -4.94 -43.53 3.17
C SER A 712 -4.26 -44.17 1.96
N THR A 713 -4.71 -43.82 0.75
CA THR A 713 -4.17 -44.33 -0.52
C THR A 713 -3.28 -43.32 -1.24
N LEU A 714 -3.25 -42.07 -0.79
CA LEU A 714 -2.35 -41.04 -1.30
C LEU A 714 -1.06 -40.97 -0.47
N ASN A 715 -0.12 -40.14 -0.90
CA ASN A 715 1.16 -40.02 -0.22
C ASN A 715 0.96 -39.43 1.18
N SER A 716 1.63 -39.98 2.18
CA SER A 716 1.59 -39.46 3.53
C SER A 716 2.22 -38.08 3.57
N GLY A 717 1.48 -37.07 4.06
CA GLY A 717 2.01 -35.71 4.17
C GLY A 717 0.97 -34.60 4.06
N PHE A 718 -0.20 -34.89 3.48
CA PHE A 718 -1.28 -33.92 3.39
C PHE A 718 -1.86 -33.58 4.77
N ASN A 719 -1.81 -32.31 5.12
CA ASN A 719 -2.39 -31.73 6.33
C ASN A 719 -3.37 -30.60 6.03
N ALA A 720 -3.57 -30.27 4.75
CA ALA A 720 -4.57 -29.32 4.28
C ALA A 720 -5.22 -29.82 2.98
N ILE A 721 -6.51 -29.51 2.82
CA ILE A 721 -7.27 -29.66 1.58
C ILE A 721 -7.61 -28.24 1.11
N ASP A 722 -7.40 -27.98 -0.17
CA ASP A 722 -7.89 -26.77 -0.84
C ASP A 722 -8.94 -27.16 -1.89
N ASP A 723 -10.19 -26.78 -1.69
CA ASP A 723 -11.31 -27.08 -2.57
C ASP A 723 -11.67 -25.87 -3.43
N GLN A 724 -11.24 -25.91 -4.68
CA GLN A 724 -11.53 -24.93 -5.73
C GLN A 724 -12.71 -25.38 -6.62
N ALA A 725 -13.40 -26.47 -6.27
CA ALA A 725 -14.52 -26.98 -7.05
C ALA A 725 -15.77 -26.09 -6.90
N SER A 726 -16.39 -25.72 -8.01
CA SER A 726 -17.60 -24.89 -8.14
C SER A 726 -18.72 -25.64 -8.86
N GLY A 727 -19.95 -25.14 -8.76
CA GLY A 727 -21.13 -25.74 -9.42
C GLY A 727 -21.73 -26.92 -8.65
N THR A 728 -22.15 -27.98 -9.33
CA THR A 728 -22.87 -29.14 -8.74
C THR A 728 -21.95 -30.27 -8.26
N ASN A 729 -20.64 -30.07 -8.32
CA ASN A 729 -19.65 -31.08 -8.03
C ASN A 729 -19.53 -31.30 -6.51
N SER A 730 -19.52 -32.57 -6.10
CA SER A 730 -19.34 -32.94 -4.69
C SER A 730 -17.93 -33.46 -4.47
N ILE A 731 -17.28 -32.97 -3.43
CA ILE A 731 -15.94 -33.38 -2.99
C ILE A 731 -16.09 -34.17 -1.71
N THR A 732 -15.56 -35.39 -1.69
CA THR A 732 -15.61 -36.26 -0.51
C THR A 732 -14.21 -36.77 -0.19
N VAL A 733 -13.65 -36.29 0.92
CA VAL A 733 -12.34 -36.68 1.44
C VAL A 733 -12.54 -37.59 2.65
N ILE A 734 -11.92 -38.78 2.62
CA ILE A 734 -12.03 -39.75 3.70
C ILE A 734 -10.67 -40.16 4.26
N LYS A 735 -10.68 -40.58 5.53
CA LYS A 735 -9.49 -41.05 6.27
C LYS A 735 -8.35 -40.04 6.29
N ALA A 736 -8.67 -38.75 6.33
CA ALA A 736 -7.68 -37.70 6.52
C ALA A 736 -7.03 -37.82 7.91
N ALA A 737 -5.85 -37.22 8.07
CA ALA A 737 -5.21 -37.14 9.38
C ALA A 737 -6.02 -36.20 10.29
N THR A 738 -6.04 -36.49 11.59
CA THR A 738 -6.70 -35.60 12.56
C THR A 738 -6.10 -34.20 12.50
N GLY A 739 -6.96 -33.18 12.42
CA GLY A 739 -6.55 -31.78 12.30
C GLY A 739 -6.23 -31.32 10.88
N THR A 740 -6.44 -32.15 9.85
CA THR A 740 -6.37 -31.68 8.46
C THR A 740 -7.32 -30.50 8.25
N SER A 741 -6.81 -29.37 7.79
CA SER A 741 -7.62 -28.17 7.51
C SER A 741 -8.29 -28.25 6.15
N LEU A 742 -9.41 -27.55 5.99
CA LEU A 742 -10.16 -27.45 4.74
C LEU A 742 -10.30 -25.98 4.34
N THR A 743 -9.82 -25.61 3.17
CA THR A 743 -10.13 -24.35 2.51
C THR A 743 -11.14 -24.62 1.41
N ILE A 744 -12.13 -23.75 1.28
CA ILE A 744 -13.18 -23.79 0.26
C ILE A 744 -13.09 -22.45 -0.49
N ASP A 745 -12.48 -22.49 -1.68
CA ASP A 745 -12.24 -21.34 -2.56
C ASP A 745 -13.05 -21.51 -3.87
N ASN A 746 -14.38 -21.45 -3.74
CA ASN A 746 -15.29 -21.55 -4.86
C ASN A 746 -16.28 -20.41 -4.89
N THR A 747 -16.77 -20.07 -6.10
CA THR A 747 -17.69 -18.94 -6.27
C THR A 747 -19.10 -19.29 -5.81
N THR A 748 -19.56 -20.51 -6.10
CA THR A 748 -20.83 -21.10 -5.64
C THR A 748 -20.71 -22.63 -5.72
N THR A 749 -21.01 -23.35 -4.65
CA THR A 749 -21.15 -24.82 -4.66
C THR A 749 -22.55 -25.25 -4.28
N THR A 750 -23.20 -25.90 -5.23
CA THR A 750 -24.47 -26.63 -5.06
C THR A 750 -24.25 -28.11 -4.72
N GLY A 751 -22.99 -28.59 -4.68
CA GLY A 751 -22.61 -29.94 -4.25
C GLY A 751 -22.31 -30.07 -2.74
N THR A 752 -21.97 -31.28 -2.29
CA THR A 752 -21.54 -31.55 -0.90
C THR A 752 -20.03 -31.52 -0.79
N VAL A 753 -19.50 -30.81 0.20
CA VAL A 753 -18.09 -30.86 0.63
C VAL A 753 -18.02 -31.68 1.91
N SER A 754 -17.28 -32.79 1.89
CA SER A 754 -17.16 -33.68 3.05
C SER A 754 -15.70 -33.97 3.38
N LEU A 755 -15.36 -33.86 4.66
CA LEU A 755 -14.06 -34.23 5.22
C LEU A 755 -14.27 -35.17 6.39
N SER A 756 -13.68 -36.37 6.32
CA SER A 756 -13.67 -37.32 7.45
C SER A 756 -12.29 -37.79 7.87
N TYR A 757 -12.08 -37.87 9.18
CA TYR A 757 -10.82 -38.29 9.80
C TYR A 757 -10.72 -39.81 9.96
N ALA A 758 -9.50 -40.33 9.97
CA ALA A 758 -9.22 -41.76 10.11
C ALA A 758 -9.34 -42.29 11.55
N ASN A 759 -9.30 -41.41 12.55
CA ASN A 759 -9.43 -41.73 13.96
C ASN A 759 -10.91 -41.93 14.36
N THR A 760 -11.12 -42.39 15.59
CA THR A 760 -12.45 -42.67 16.17
C THR A 760 -12.73 -41.79 17.39
N THR A 761 -12.04 -40.64 17.49
CA THR A 761 -12.04 -39.75 18.66
C THR A 761 -12.73 -38.41 18.37
N GLY A 762 -13.76 -38.40 17.52
CA GLY A 762 -14.43 -37.17 17.04
C GLY A 762 -14.77 -36.16 18.14
N ALA A 763 -15.18 -36.63 19.32
CA ALA A 763 -15.50 -35.80 20.49
C ALA A 763 -14.33 -34.93 21.03
N SER A 764 -13.10 -35.15 20.59
CA SER A 764 -11.90 -34.38 20.99
C SER A 764 -11.16 -33.76 19.80
N ASP A 765 -11.69 -33.93 18.60
CA ASP A 765 -11.02 -33.48 17.39
C ASP A 765 -11.21 -31.96 17.21
N THR A 766 -10.47 -31.39 16.26
CA THR A 766 -10.60 -29.98 15.90
C THR A 766 -10.25 -29.82 14.43
N THR A 767 -11.11 -29.15 13.67
CA THR A 767 -10.89 -28.84 12.24
C THR A 767 -10.80 -27.35 12.03
N GLY A 768 -9.78 -26.91 11.28
CA GLY A 768 -9.79 -25.57 10.68
C GLY A 768 -10.54 -25.58 9.35
N VAL A 769 -11.55 -24.73 9.19
CA VAL A 769 -12.28 -24.54 7.92
C VAL A 769 -12.12 -23.08 7.49
N THR A 770 -11.75 -22.83 6.25
CA THR A 770 -11.73 -21.48 5.67
C THR A 770 -12.68 -21.45 4.49
N ILE A 771 -13.65 -20.55 4.53
CA ILE A 771 -14.46 -20.20 3.35
C ILE A 771 -13.83 -18.94 2.76
N ALA A 772 -13.16 -19.09 1.62
CA ALA A 772 -12.51 -17.99 0.94
C ALA A 772 -13.52 -17.15 0.14
N GLU A 773 -13.16 -15.89 -0.16
CA GLU A 773 -13.92 -15.06 -1.10
C GLU A 773 -13.53 -15.36 -2.54
N SER A 774 -14.52 -15.49 -3.40
CA SER A 774 -14.30 -15.53 -4.84
C SER A 774 -13.98 -14.12 -5.39
N ASN A 775 -12.75 -13.92 -5.83
CA ASN A 775 -12.38 -12.77 -6.66
C ASN A 775 -12.91 -12.95 -8.10
N ASN A 776 -14.13 -12.49 -8.41
CA ASN A 776 -14.72 -12.60 -9.76
C ASN A 776 -14.12 -11.59 -10.77
N GLY A 777 -12.90 -11.12 -10.56
CA GLY A 777 -12.21 -10.16 -11.43
C GLY A 777 -12.82 -8.75 -11.50
N THR A 778 -13.86 -8.44 -10.71
CA THR A 778 -14.55 -7.13 -10.69
C THR A 778 -14.22 -6.25 -9.49
N GLY A 779 -13.36 -6.71 -8.57
CA GLY A 779 -12.96 -5.97 -7.36
C GLY A 779 -14.07 -5.83 -6.30
N SER A 780 -15.20 -6.53 -6.46
CA SER A 780 -16.26 -6.63 -5.46
C SER A 780 -16.29 -8.07 -4.94
N ALA A 781 -16.20 -8.19 -3.62
CA ALA A 781 -16.28 -9.46 -2.90
C ALA A 781 -17.61 -10.14 -3.20
N VAL A 782 -17.58 -11.38 -3.71
CA VAL A 782 -18.77 -12.21 -3.88
C VAL A 782 -18.77 -13.24 -2.75
N PRO A 783 -19.81 -13.27 -1.90
CA PRO A 783 -19.89 -14.29 -0.87
C PRO A 783 -20.03 -15.69 -1.45
N THR A 784 -19.46 -16.64 -0.73
CA THR A 784 -19.40 -18.05 -1.11
C THR A 784 -20.57 -18.80 -0.48
N THR A 785 -21.29 -19.60 -1.28
CA THR A 785 -22.33 -20.52 -0.79
C THR A 785 -21.87 -21.96 -0.90
N VAL A 786 -21.91 -22.67 0.22
CA VAL A 786 -21.65 -24.11 0.38
C VAL A 786 -22.97 -24.81 0.68
N ASN A 787 -23.50 -25.59 -0.26
CA ASN A 787 -24.80 -26.24 -0.07
C ASN A 787 -24.80 -27.28 1.06
N SER A 788 -23.72 -28.05 1.23
CA SER A 788 -23.58 -28.93 2.40
C SER A 788 -22.11 -29.09 2.77
N LEU A 789 -21.79 -28.87 4.04
CA LEU A 789 -20.49 -29.14 4.65
C LEU A 789 -20.66 -30.29 5.66
N THR A 790 -20.03 -31.43 5.40
CA THR A 790 -20.07 -32.60 6.30
C THR A 790 -18.71 -32.86 6.93
N LEU A 791 -18.64 -32.82 8.26
CA LEU A 791 -17.43 -33.06 9.05
C LEU A 791 -17.65 -34.28 9.97
N ALA A 792 -16.72 -35.24 9.96
CA ALA A 792 -16.90 -36.49 10.70
C ALA A 792 -15.59 -37.17 11.09
N ASP A 793 -15.59 -37.97 12.15
CA ASP A 793 -14.57 -38.98 12.40
C ASP A 793 -14.92 -40.33 11.72
N ALA A 794 -14.10 -41.36 11.91
CA ALA A 794 -14.33 -42.68 11.32
C ALA A 794 -15.59 -43.39 11.85
N ASN A 795 -16.13 -42.96 13.00
CA ASN A 795 -17.38 -43.47 13.56
C ASN A 795 -18.60 -42.62 13.19
N ALA A 796 -18.41 -41.54 12.42
CA ALA A 796 -19.42 -40.55 12.08
C ALA A 796 -20.01 -39.80 13.30
N VAL A 797 -19.20 -39.60 14.35
CA VAL A 797 -19.52 -38.88 15.61
C VAL A 797 -19.00 -37.43 15.56
N GLY A 798 -18.91 -36.83 14.37
CA GLY A 798 -18.54 -35.41 14.23
C GLY A 798 -17.08 -35.07 14.58
N ILE A 799 -16.76 -33.78 14.65
CA ILE A 799 -15.41 -33.25 14.97
C ILE A 799 -15.39 -32.42 16.27
N ALA A 800 -16.51 -32.19 16.94
CA ALA A 800 -16.61 -31.44 18.20
C ALA A 800 -16.19 -29.96 18.17
N THR A 801 -15.06 -29.57 17.57
CA THR A 801 -14.62 -28.17 17.47
C THR A 801 -14.30 -27.78 16.02
N VAL A 802 -15.01 -26.79 15.51
CA VAL A 802 -14.77 -26.20 14.19
C VAL A 802 -14.26 -24.78 14.37
N ASN A 803 -13.04 -24.53 13.90
CA ASN A 803 -12.47 -23.19 13.79
C ASN A 803 -12.67 -22.69 12.35
N LEU A 804 -13.73 -21.93 12.14
CA LEU A 804 -14.14 -21.42 10.84
C LEU A 804 -13.64 -19.99 10.61
N VAL A 805 -13.01 -19.78 9.45
CA VAL A 805 -12.67 -18.46 8.92
C VAL A 805 -13.65 -18.15 7.79
N SER A 806 -14.58 -17.23 8.04
CA SER A 806 -15.42 -16.60 7.02
C SER A 806 -14.64 -15.44 6.40
N ALA A 807 -13.82 -15.75 5.40
CA ALA A 807 -12.95 -14.74 4.79
C ALA A 807 -13.80 -13.68 4.10
N GLY A 808 -13.29 -12.46 4.10
CA GLY A 808 -13.83 -11.40 3.27
C GLY A 808 -14.06 -10.05 3.88
N SER A 809 -14.83 -9.21 3.18
CA SER A 809 -15.21 -7.87 3.63
C SER A 809 -16.68 -7.56 3.33
N ASP A 810 -17.45 -7.44 4.40
CA ASP A 810 -18.85 -6.99 4.37
C ASP A 810 -18.98 -5.44 4.36
N THR A 811 -18.01 -4.75 3.74
CA THR A 811 -17.97 -3.27 3.68
C THR A 811 -18.86 -2.66 2.60
N ASP A 812 -19.36 -3.46 1.65
CA ASP A 812 -20.17 -3.02 0.49
C ASP A 812 -21.68 -3.16 0.72
N VAL A 813 -22.14 -3.09 1.97
CA VAL A 813 -23.56 -2.98 2.30
C VAL A 813 -23.99 -1.51 2.10
N THR A 814 -24.06 -1.08 0.84
CA THR A 814 -24.51 0.27 0.41
C THR A 814 -25.98 0.55 0.76
N THR A 815 -26.72 -0.47 1.18
CA THR A 815 -28.05 -0.33 1.79
C THR A 815 -27.91 -0.55 3.29
N THR A 816 -27.79 0.54 4.05
CA THR A 816 -27.90 0.59 5.53
C THR A 816 -28.45 -0.71 6.13
N PRO A 817 -27.62 -1.52 6.82
CA PRO A 817 -28.15 -2.66 7.54
C PRO A 817 -29.14 -2.10 8.55
N ALA A 818 -30.32 -2.70 8.64
CA ALA A 818 -31.24 -2.43 9.72
C ALA A 818 -30.62 -2.92 11.04
N ILE A 819 -29.61 -2.22 11.55
CA ILE A 819 -29.05 -2.38 12.90
C ILE A 819 -30.02 -1.75 13.90
N ASN A 820 -31.26 -2.21 13.85
CA ASN A 820 -32.35 -1.81 14.73
C ASN A 820 -33.09 -3.07 15.17
N GLY A 821 -32.37 -3.94 15.88
CA GLY A 821 -32.92 -4.82 16.93
C GLY A 821 -34.09 -5.74 16.60
N ASN A 822 -34.50 -5.93 15.34
CA ASN A 822 -35.63 -6.80 15.00
C ASN A 822 -35.76 -7.23 13.53
N VAL A 823 -34.69 -7.24 12.73
CA VAL A 823 -34.76 -7.76 11.35
C VAL A 823 -33.51 -8.57 11.01
N PHE A 824 -33.40 -9.77 11.57
CA PHE A 824 -32.69 -10.86 10.88
C PHE A 824 -33.68 -11.91 10.33
N GLY A 825 -34.98 -11.74 10.56
CA GLY A 825 -36.03 -12.59 10.00
C GLY A 825 -36.46 -12.16 8.59
N GLY A 826 -35.94 -12.85 7.57
CA GLY A 826 -36.72 -13.17 6.36
C GLY A 826 -36.39 -12.46 5.05
N ALA A 827 -35.43 -11.54 5.03
CA ALA A 827 -34.86 -11.03 3.78
C ALA A 827 -33.35 -11.21 3.81
N THR A 828 -32.87 -12.32 3.26
CA THR A 828 -31.46 -12.51 2.91
C THR A 828 -31.03 -11.24 2.19
N ILE A 829 -30.11 -10.47 2.78
CA ILE A 829 -29.44 -9.41 2.02
C ILE A 829 -28.54 -10.18 1.05
N ALA A 830 -29.06 -10.43 -0.15
CA ALA A 830 -28.34 -11.14 -1.19
C ALA A 830 -26.99 -10.43 -1.41
N GLY A 831 -25.89 -11.15 -1.18
CA GLY A 831 -24.54 -10.64 -1.42
C GLY A 831 -23.72 -10.20 -0.20
N ALA A 832 -24.13 -10.48 1.07
CA ALA A 832 -23.38 -10.02 2.25
C ALA A 832 -22.81 -11.12 3.19
N TYR A 833 -23.30 -12.37 3.13
CA TYR A 833 -22.85 -13.47 3.99
C TYR A 833 -22.23 -14.61 3.20
N ASN A 834 -21.18 -15.23 3.74
CA ASN A 834 -20.83 -16.59 3.35
C ASN A 834 -21.90 -17.53 3.90
N VAL A 835 -22.36 -18.47 3.09
CA VAL A 835 -23.51 -19.32 3.42
C VAL A 835 -23.06 -20.78 3.47
N ILE A 836 -23.45 -21.49 4.54
CA ILE A 836 -23.48 -22.95 4.61
C ILE A 836 -24.94 -23.36 4.71
N THR A 837 -25.54 -23.88 3.64
CA THR A 837 -26.97 -24.24 3.68
C THR A 837 -27.23 -25.38 4.67
N THR A 838 -26.33 -26.35 4.77
CA THR A 838 -26.39 -27.40 5.79
C THR A 838 -25.00 -27.73 6.33
N LEU A 839 -24.79 -27.56 7.63
CA LEU A 839 -23.60 -28.01 8.35
C LEU A 839 -23.94 -29.31 9.08
N VAL A 840 -23.31 -30.41 8.66
CA VAL A 840 -23.49 -31.74 9.25
C VAL A 840 -22.26 -32.10 10.08
N ASP A 841 -22.41 -32.11 11.41
CA ASP A 841 -21.40 -32.56 12.36
C ASP A 841 -22.13 -33.20 13.56
N ASN A 842 -22.05 -34.52 13.69
CA ASN A 842 -22.77 -35.24 14.74
C ASN A 842 -22.04 -35.12 16.09
N GLY A 843 -22.16 -33.98 16.76
CA GLY A 843 -21.63 -33.75 18.10
C GLY A 843 -20.80 -32.48 18.21
N LEU A 844 -21.20 -31.42 17.49
CA LEU A 844 -20.48 -30.15 17.46
C LEU A 844 -20.64 -29.44 18.81
N ALA A 845 -19.56 -29.41 19.58
CA ALA A 845 -19.53 -28.74 20.88
C ALA A 845 -19.10 -27.28 20.78
N ASN A 846 -18.28 -26.91 19.79
CA ASN A 846 -17.73 -25.56 19.64
C ASN A 846 -17.67 -25.15 18.16
N LEU A 847 -18.28 -24.01 17.84
CA LEU A 847 -18.15 -23.31 16.57
C LEU A 847 -17.44 -21.96 16.83
N ASN A 848 -16.18 -21.85 16.43
CA ASN A 848 -15.42 -20.61 16.50
C ASN A 848 -15.38 -19.96 15.11
N VAL A 849 -16.00 -18.79 14.95
CA VAL A 849 -16.05 -18.07 13.68
C VAL A 849 -15.16 -16.83 13.75
N THR A 850 -14.33 -16.63 12.74
CA THR A 850 -13.43 -15.47 12.57
C THR A 850 -13.44 -15.01 11.11
N GLY A 851 -12.75 -13.91 10.79
CA GLY A 851 -12.71 -13.36 9.43
C GLY A 851 -13.47 -12.05 9.32
N GLY A 852 -13.59 -11.50 8.11
CA GLY A 852 -14.17 -10.16 7.89
C GLY A 852 -15.57 -10.16 7.24
N ALA A 853 -16.09 -11.32 6.83
CA ALA A 853 -17.45 -11.49 6.34
C ALA A 853 -18.34 -12.18 7.38
N GLY A 854 -19.66 -11.93 7.34
CA GLY A 854 -20.62 -12.67 8.14
C GLY A 854 -20.75 -14.13 7.70
N LEU A 855 -21.29 -14.98 8.58
CA LEU A 855 -21.59 -16.39 8.30
C LEU A 855 -23.08 -16.67 8.49
N ASP A 856 -23.70 -17.35 7.52
CA ASP A 856 -25.08 -17.83 7.58
C ASP A 856 -25.10 -19.36 7.46
N ILE A 857 -25.66 -20.04 8.47
CA ILE A 857 -25.84 -21.49 8.50
C ILE A 857 -27.34 -21.79 8.43
N GLY A 858 -27.82 -22.34 7.32
CA GLY A 858 -29.25 -22.65 7.13
C GLY A 858 -29.75 -23.76 8.08
N THR A 859 -29.00 -24.85 8.21
CA THR A 859 -29.32 -25.93 9.15
C THR A 859 -28.06 -26.48 9.76
N LEU A 860 -27.99 -26.50 11.09
CA LEU A 860 -27.03 -27.29 11.84
C LEU A 860 -27.66 -28.66 12.15
N ASP A 861 -27.17 -29.70 11.49
CA ASP A 861 -27.71 -31.07 11.54
C ASP A 861 -26.81 -32.00 12.35
N GLU A 862 -27.35 -32.44 13.50
CA GLU A 862 -26.71 -33.40 14.42
C GLU A 862 -27.56 -34.70 14.53
N ALA A 863 -27.90 -35.33 13.42
CA ALA A 863 -28.88 -36.43 13.39
C ALA A 863 -28.53 -37.67 14.25
N THR A 864 -27.25 -38.04 14.40
CA THR A 864 -26.88 -39.35 14.99
C THR A 864 -26.28 -39.31 16.39
N HIS A 865 -25.57 -38.23 16.72
CA HIS A 865 -24.97 -37.99 18.04
C HIS A 865 -24.99 -36.49 18.26
N GLN A 866 -25.61 -36.02 19.34
CA GLN A 866 -25.77 -34.59 19.59
C GLN A 866 -24.95 -34.18 20.79
N ALA A 867 -24.44 -32.96 20.78
CA ALA A 867 -23.69 -32.44 21.90
C ALA A 867 -24.61 -32.24 23.13
N THR A 868 -24.05 -32.32 24.33
CA THR A 868 -24.80 -31.90 25.55
C THR A 868 -24.60 -30.42 25.85
N SER A 869 -23.64 -29.81 25.18
CA SER A 869 -23.32 -28.39 25.27
C SER A 869 -22.78 -27.89 23.94
N PHE A 870 -23.25 -26.72 23.51
CA PHE A 870 -22.78 -26.06 22.29
C PHE A 870 -22.31 -24.64 22.61
N THR A 871 -21.14 -24.26 22.09
CA THR A 871 -20.59 -22.91 22.22
C THR A 871 -20.41 -22.29 20.84
N VAL A 872 -21.00 -21.11 20.61
CA VAL A 872 -20.72 -20.28 19.43
C VAL A 872 -19.83 -19.11 19.84
N ASN A 873 -18.69 -18.96 19.18
CA ASN A 873 -17.77 -17.85 19.38
C ASN A 873 -17.70 -17.02 18.10
N SER A 874 -18.40 -15.89 18.08
CA SER A 874 -18.48 -14.99 16.93
C SER A 874 -17.40 -13.89 17.05
N GLY A 875 -16.21 -14.19 16.54
CA GLY A 875 -15.01 -13.34 16.55
C GLY A 875 -14.72 -12.63 15.23
N GLU A 876 -15.70 -12.55 14.32
CA GLU A 876 -15.59 -11.86 13.04
C GLU A 876 -15.40 -10.35 13.23
N THR A 877 -14.58 -9.74 12.37
CA THR A 877 -14.30 -8.30 12.37
C THR A 877 -15.24 -7.50 11.47
N GLY A 878 -16.10 -8.19 10.70
CA GLY A 878 -17.11 -7.60 9.81
C GLY A 878 -18.26 -6.91 10.54
N ILE A 879 -19.18 -6.30 9.80
CA ILE A 879 -20.37 -5.65 10.37
C ILE A 879 -21.45 -6.69 10.68
N LEU A 880 -21.59 -7.69 9.81
CA LEU A 880 -22.40 -8.88 10.02
C LEU A 880 -21.67 -9.91 10.91
N GLY A 881 -22.44 -10.68 11.68
CA GLY A 881 -21.95 -11.73 12.57
C GLY A 881 -22.38 -13.13 12.13
N THR A 882 -22.47 -14.08 13.07
CA THR A 882 -22.89 -15.46 12.80
C THR A 882 -24.42 -15.62 12.92
N TYR A 883 -25.06 -16.20 11.91
CA TYR A 883 -26.47 -16.57 11.90
C TYR A 883 -26.64 -18.08 11.71
N ILE A 884 -27.49 -18.70 12.52
CA ILE A 884 -27.90 -20.10 12.38
C ILE A 884 -29.43 -20.10 12.23
N GLU A 885 -29.94 -20.31 11.02
CA GLU A 885 -31.38 -20.30 10.75
C GLU A 885 -32.12 -21.38 11.55
N SER A 886 -31.56 -22.58 11.67
CA SER A 886 -32.18 -23.66 12.44
C SER A 886 -31.17 -24.65 13.04
N MET A 887 -31.44 -25.08 14.27
CA MET A 887 -30.74 -26.21 14.91
C MET A 887 -31.72 -27.04 15.76
N THR A 888 -31.52 -28.36 15.76
CA THR A 888 -32.28 -29.29 16.62
C THR A 888 -31.33 -30.14 17.45
N ASP A 889 -31.41 -30.03 18.77
CA ASP A 889 -30.57 -30.79 19.70
C ASP A 889 -31.39 -31.18 20.96
N ILE A 890 -31.77 -32.45 21.04
CA ILE A 890 -32.57 -33.03 22.11
C ILE A 890 -31.78 -33.35 23.38
N TYR A 891 -30.46 -33.15 23.40
CA TYR A 891 -29.60 -33.36 24.57
C TYR A 891 -28.93 -32.07 25.07
N LEU A 892 -29.22 -30.92 24.44
CA LEU A 892 -28.65 -29.62 24.79
C LEU A 892 -29.05 -29.16 26.21
N GLY A 893 -28.09 -29.23 27.13
CA GLY A 893 -28.22 -28.68 28.49
C GLY A 893 -27.61 -27.29 28.64
N ASN A 894 -26.64 -26.94 27.78
CA ASN A 894 -25.93 -25.67 27.84
C ASN A 894 -25.65 -25.10 26.44
N LEU A 895 -26.09 -23.87 26.20
CA LEU A 895 -25.80 -23.08 25.00
C LEU A 895 -25.01 -21.84 25.42
N ALA A 896 -23.78 -21.72 24.95
CA ALA A 896 -22.90 -20.62 25.32
C ALA A 896 -22.53 -19.76 24.09
N PHE A 897 -22.44 -18.47 24.31
CA PHE A 897 -22.01 -17.49 23.34
C PHE A 897 -20.80 -16.72 23.87
N THR A 898 -19.83 -16.53 22.98
CA THR A 898 -18.62 -15.76 23.24
C THR A 898 -18.28 -14.93 22.00
N GLY A 899 -17.25 -14.10 22.09
CA GLY A 899 -16.81 -13.26 20.97
C GLY A 899 -17.39 -11.86 21.01
N THR A 900 -17.08 -11.10 19.97
CA THR A 900 -17.34 -9.65 19.91
C THR A 900 -18.46 -9.27 18.95
N ASN A 901 -18.77 -10.13 17.98
CA ASN A 901 -19.78 -9.88 16.96
C ASN A 901 -21.13 -10.51 17.33
N SER A 902 -22.20 -10.12 16.64
CA SER A 902 -23.54 -10.58 16.96
C SER A 902 -23.76 -12.04 16.55
N THR A 903 -24.52 -12.79 17.35
CA THR A 903 -24.95 -14.15 17.01
C THR A 903 -26.46 -14.26 17.07
N ASP A 904 -27.06 -14.90 16.07
CA ASP A 904 -28.50 -15.15 16.03
C ASP A 904 -28.80 -16.61 15.71
N ILE A 905 -29.73 -17.20 16.46
CA ILE A 905 -30.30 -18.51 16.19
C ILE A 905 -31.79 -18.33 15.89
N GLY A 906 -32.16 -18.57 14.63
CA GLY A 906 -33.53 -18.45 14.14
C GLY A 906 -34.48 -19.40 14.85
N ALA A 907 -34.36 -20.71 14.58
CA ALA A 907 -35.14 -21.78 15.18
C ALA A 907 -34.26 -22.67 16.08
N LEU A 908 -34.51 -22.65 17.39
CA LEU A 908 -33.95 -23.60 18.34
C LEU A 908 -35.03 -24.61 18.73
N SER A 909 -34.77 -25.90 18.51
CA SER A 909 -35.64 -26.99 18.96
C SER A 909 -34.86 -27.97 19.82
N VAL A 910 -35.26 -28.14 21.08
CA VAL A 910 -34.70 -29.19 21.95
C VAL A 910 -35.63 -30.40 22.08
N GLY A 911 -36.73 -30.45 21.31
CA GLY A 911 -37.59 -31.63 21.11
C GLY A 911 -38.33 -32.14 22.36
N THR A 912 -38.78 -33.41 22.33
CA THR A 912 -39.38 -34.07 23.53
C THR A 912 -38.29 -34.59 24.47
N SER A 913 -37.39 -33.68 24.85
CA SER A 913 -36.10 -33.94 25.47
C SER A 913 -36.15 -34.79 26.76
N THR A 914 -35.04 -35.48 27.05
CA THR A 914 -34.73 -35.97 28.42
C THR A 914 -34.16 -34.87 29.32
N VAL A 915 -33.72 -33.76 28.74
CA VAL A 915 -33.24 -32.56 29.41
C VAL A 915 -34.43 -31.73 29.86
N THR A 916 -34.47 -31.45 31.15
CA THR A 916 -35.50 -30.61 31.77
C THR A 916 -34.98 -29.21 32.10
N SER A 917 -33.69 -28.94 31.89
CA SER A 917 -33.03 -27.68 32.20
C SER A 917 -32.07 -27.27 31.08
N LEU A 918 -32.30 -26.10 30.47
CA LEU A 918 -31.40 -25.47 29.51
C LEU A 918 -30.80 -24.20 30.12
N SER A 919 -29.48 -24.04 30.03
CA SER A 919 -28.80 -22.79 30.36
C SER A 919 -28.27 -22.12 29.09
N ILE A 920 -28.65 -20.87 28.87
CA ILE A 920 -28.17 -20.03 27.77
C ILE A 920 -27.34 -18.90 28.37
N SER A 921 -26.08 -18.78 27.95
CA SER A 921 -25.16 -17.78 28.49
C SER A 921 -24.39 -17.05 27.42
N ASN A 922 -24.16 -15.75 27.60
CA ASN A 922 -23.27 -14.94 26.77
C ASN A 922 -22.20 -14.30 27.66
N THR A 923 -20.95 -14.61 27.39
CA THR A 923 -19.80 -13.99 28.07
C THR A 923 -19.03 -13.04 27.15
N GLY A 924 -19.45 -12.94 25.89
CA GLY A 924 -18.92 -12.02 24.91
C GLY A 924 -19.51 -10.61 25.02
N THR A 925 -19.07 -9.74 24.11
CA THR A 925 -19.64 -8.39 23.94
C THR A 925 -20.64 -8.32 22.79
N GLY A 926 -20.72 -9.37 21.99
CA GLY A 926 -21.69 -9.50 20.90
C GLY A 926 -23.13 -9.57 21.41
N ASN A 927 -24.07 -9.09 20.59
CA ASN A 927 -25.50 -9.27 20.88
C ASN A 927 -25.92 -10.70 20.52
N VAL A 928 -26.73 -11.33 21.38
CA VAL A 928 -27.26 -12.67 21.12
C VAL A 928 -28.78 -12.62 21.01
N THR A 929 -29.32 -13.22 19.95
CA THR A 929 -30.77 -13.36 19.73
C THR A 929 -31.13 -14.83 19.49
N ILE A 930 -32.26 -15.27 20.06
CA ILE A 930 -32.84 -16.59 19.86
C ILE A 930 -34.31 -16.44 19.45
N GLY A 931 -34.75 -17.18 18.43
CA GLY A 931 -36.15 -17.19 17.98
C GLY A 931 -36.47 -16.17 16.88
N ASN A 932 -35.47 -15.66 16.15
CA ASN A 932 -35.73 -14.61 15.17
C ASN A 932 -36.49 -15.18 13.97
N GLY A 933 -37.69 -14.66 13.72
CA GLY A 933 -38.57 -15.13 12.64
C GLY A 933 -39.26 -16.49 12.87
N THR A 934 -38.91 -17.25 13.92
CA THR A 934 -39.54 -18.54 14.27
C THR A 934 -39.60 -18.75 15.79
N SER A 935 -40.53 -19.55 16.32
CA SER A 935 -40.68 -19.72 17.78
C SER A 935 -39.72 -20.77 18.36
N PHE A 936 -39.06 -20.43 19.48
CA PHE A 936 -38.45 -21.40 20.39
C PHE A 936 -39.57 -22.11 21.15
N VAL A 937 -39.90 -23.34 20.78
CA VAL A 937 -41.00 -24.11 21.38
C VAL A 937 -40.46 -25.36 22.05
N ASP A 938 -40.78 -25.54 23.32
CA ASP A 938 -40.42 -26.76 24.05
C ASP A 938 -41.53 -27.26 24.98
N THR A 939 -41.68 -28.59 25.07
CA THR A 939 -42.73 -29.26 25.85
C THR A 939 -42.18 -30.06 27.05
N ALA A 940 -40.87 -30.13 27.23
CA ALA A 940 -40.18 -30.89 28.27
C ALA A 940 -39.40 -30.00 29.27
N LEU A 941 -38.94 -28.82 28.86
CA LEU A 941 -38.16 -27.89 29.66
C LEU A 941 -38.98 -27.33 30.83
N THR A 942 -38.53 -27.65 32.04
CA THR A 942 -39.04 -27.07 33.29
C THR A 942 -38.15 -25.96 33.80
N THR A 943 -36.91 -25.83 33.30
CA THR A 943 -35.98 -24.77 33.69
C THR A 943 -35.28 -24.15 32.47
N LEU A 944 -35.30 -22.83 32.37
CA LEU A 944 -34.55 -22.03 31.41
C LEU A 944 -33.73 -20.98 32.17
N ASN A 945 -32.41 -21.06 32.12
CA ASN A 945 -31.51 -20.04 32.69
C ASN A 945 -30.97 -19.15 31.58
N LEU A 946 -31.04 -17.83 31.74
CA LEU A 946 -30.52 -16.81 30.83
C LEU A 946 -29.48 -15.97 31.56
N ASN A 947 -28.31 -15.74 30.94
CA ASN A 947 -27.28 -14.89 31.51
C ASN A 947 -26.48 -14.18 30.40
N GLY A 948 -26.21 -12.89 30.56
CA GLY A 948 -25.30 -12.17 29.66
C GLY A 948 -25.95 -11.41 28.51
N ASN A 949 -27.18 -10.93 28.70
CA ASN A 949 -27.93 -10.13 27.72
C ASN A 949 -28.36 -10.94 26.48
N ILE A 950 -29.06 -12.05 26.70
CA ILE A 950 -29.67 -12.91 25.69
C ILE A 950 -31.06 -12.39 25.33
N ALA A 951 -31.28 -12.00 24.07
CA ALA A 951 -32.61 -11.66 23.59
C ALA A 951 -33.38 -12.92 23.16
N LEU A 952 -34.63 -13.05 23.60
CA LEU A 952 -35.55 -14.10 23.16
C LEU A 952 -36.78 -13.43 22.53
N THR A 953 -36.97 -13.58 21.23
CA THR A 953 -38.03 -12.88 20.48
C THR A 953 -39.38 -13.58 20.56
N THR A 954 -39.40 -14.92 20.60
CA THR A 954 -40.60 -15.72 20.87
C THR A 954 -40.26 -17.07 21.52
N GLY A 955 -40.42 -17.20 22.83
CA GLY A 955 -40.33 -18.47 23.56
C GLY A 955 -41.69 -19.01 23.99
N ILE A 956 -41.95 -20.30 23.79
CA ILE A 956 -43.15 -21.01 24.25
C ILE A 956 -42.70 -22.26 25.00
N LEU A 957 -42.96 -22.30 26.32
CA LEU A 957 -42.63 -23.43 27.19
C LEU A 957 -43.93 -24.07 27.70
N ALA A 958 -44.15 -25.35 27.40
CA ALA A 958 -45.41 -26.05 27.64
C ALA A 958 -45.21 -27.39 28.40
N ALA A 959 -44.37 -27.37 29.44
CA ALA A 959 -44.07 -28.57 30.25
C ALA A 959 -45.29 -29.09 31.03
N THR A 960 -45.25 -30.37 31.43
CA THR A 960 -46.34 -30.96 32.24
C THR A 960 -46.31 -30.53 33.72
N THR A 961 -45.22 -29.94 34.16
CA THR A 961 -45.00 -29.46 35.54
C THR A 961 -44.49 -28.01 35.52
N GLY A 962 -44.40 -27.37 36.69
CA GLY A 962 -44.07 -25.95 36.81
C GLY A 962 -42.76 -25.56 36.11
N ILE A 963 -42.78 -24.41 35.45
CA ILE A 963 -41.68 -23.89 34.63
C ILE A 963 -40.95 -22.76 35.36
N THR A 964 -39.62 -22.81 35.40
CA THR A 964 -38.76 -21.77 35.96
C THR A 964 -37.92 -21.10 34.87
N VAL A 965 -38.08 -19.80 34.67
CA VAL A 965 -37.22 -18.96 33.83
C VAL A 965 -36.41 -18.04 34.74
N SER A 966 -35.08 -18.17 34.73
CA SER A 966 -34.15 -17.42 35.59
C SER A 966 -33.20 -16.58 34.77
N GLY A 967 -33.24 -15.25 34.91
CA GLY A 967 -32.47 -14.30 34.11
C GLY A 967 -32.32 -12.93 34.79
N ALA A 968 -32.13 -12.90 36.11
CA ALA A 968 -32.05 -11.66 36.88
C ALA A 968 -30.93 -10.69 36.42
N SER A 969 -29.82 -11.24 35.91
CA SER A 969 -28.71 -10.46 35.35
C SER A 969 -28.86 -10.16 33.86
N ASP A 970 -29.88 -10.72 33.21
CA ASP A 970 -30.10 -10.58 31.77
C ASP A 970 -30.85 -9.28 31.47
N ASN A 971 -30.18 -8.35 30.78
CA ASN A 971 -30.76 -7.05 30.44
C ASN A 971 -31.10 -6.95 28.94
N SER A 972 -31.28 -8.08 28.27
CA SER A 972 -31.88 -8.15 26.94
C SER A 972 -33.35 -8.52 27.02
N HIS A 973 -34.07 -8.22 25.95
CA HIS A 973 -35.50 -8.43 25.90
C HIS A 973 -35.87 -9.89 25.75
N VAL A 974 -36.74 -10.32 26.65
CA VAL A 974 -37.26 -11.68 26.65
C VAL A 974 -38.77 -11.64 26.44
N THR A 975 -39.23 -12.28 25.38
CA THR A 975 -40.62 -12.65 25.15
C THR A 975 -40.79 -14.14 25.42
N VAL A 976 -41.57 -14.48 26.46
CA VAL A 976 -41.81 -15.87 26.87
C VAL A 976 -43.28 -16.12 27.21
N SER A 977 -43.80 -17.26 26.75
CA SER A 977 -45.12 -17.77 27.06
C SER A 977 -45.02 -19.12 27.79
N LEU A 978 -45.72 -19.26 28.90
CA LEU A 978 -45.74 -20.44 29.75
C LEU A 978 -47.11 -21.13 29.67
N ALA A 979 -47.13 -22.44 29.45
CA ALA A 979 -48.34 -23.24 29.33
C ALA A 979 -48.26 -24.55 30.12
N ALA A 980 -47.68 -24.50 31.32
CA ALA A 980 -47.61 -25.67 32.20
C ALA A 980 -49.00 -26.19 32.60
N THR A 981 -49.17 -27.51 32.68
CA THR A 981 -50.49 -28.09 33.04
C THR A 981 -50.73 -28.16 34.55
N THR A 982 -49.67 -28.21 35.37
CA THR A 982 -49.72 -28.22 36.85
C THR A 982 -48.44 -27.62 37.46
N GLY A 983 -48.49 -27.19 38.73
CA GLY A 983 -47.29 -26.79 39.50
C GLY A 983 -47.12 -25.28 39.69
N THR A 984 -45.88 -24.86 39.98
CA THR A 984 -45.53 -23.44 40.17
C THR A 984 -44.67 -22.95 39.02
N ASN A 985 -45.14 -21.95 38.29
CA ASN A 985 -44.37 -21.20 37.31
C ASN A 985 -43.61 -20.06 38.00
N SER A 986 -42.36 -19.85 37.62
CA SER A 986 -41.52 -18.79 38.17
C SER A 986 -40.73 -18.11 37.05
N VAL A 987 -40.89 -16.81 36.88
CA VAL A 987 -40.12 -16.00 35.92
C VAL A 987 -39.37 -14.94 36.69
N THR A 988 -38.06 -14.85 36.50
CA THR A 988 -37.23 -13.78 37.03
C THR A 988 -36.38 -13.23 35.90
N LEU A 989 -36.57 -11.96 35.51
CA LEU A 989 -35.86 -11.32 34.39
C LEU A 989 -35.26 -9.98 34.82
N GLY A 990 -34.19 -9.54 34.16
CA GLY A 990 -33.49 -8.30 34.47
C GLY A 990 -34.17 -7.05 33.90
N ASN A 991 -33.39 -6.04 33.53
CA ASN A 991 -33.87 -4.66 33.36
C ASN A 991 -34.40 -4.29 31.96
N ALA A 992 -34.58 -5.26 31.06
CA ALA A 992 -35.14 -5.02 29.73
C ALA A 992 -36.67 -4.83 29.75
N ASN A 993 -37.24 -4.44 28.61
CA ASN A 993 -38.69 -4.33 28.41
C ASN A 993 -39.31 -5.71 28.15
N ASN A 994 -39.44 -6.59 29.15
CA ASN A 994 -39.82 -7.99 28.90
C ASN A 994 -41.30 -8.18 28.54
N ASN A 995 -41.63 -9.25 27.81
CA ASN A 995 -43.01 -9.65 27.51
C ASN A 995 -43.27 -11.08 28.02
N ILE A 996 -44.09 -11.20 29.04
CA ILE A 996 -44.33 -12.46 29.75
C ILE A 996 -45.81 -12.81 29.60
N THR A 997 -46.10 -14.03 29.17
CA THR A 997 -47.46 -14.57 29.15
C THR A 997 -47.50 -15.87 29.94
N ASP A 998 -48.43 -15.99 30.88
CA ASP A 998 -48.76 -17.24 31.57
C ASP A 998 -50.17 -17.68 31.13
N ALA A 999 -50.22 -18.72 30.32
CA ALA A 999 -51.45 -19.31 29.77
C ALA A 999 -51.96 -20.48 30.63
N THR A 1000 -51.40 -20.67 31.84
CA THR A 1000 -51.81 -21.76 32.72
C THR A 1000 -53.14 -21.47 33.40
N THR A 1001 -53.88 -22.54 33.68
CA THR A 1001 -55.24 -22.48 34.25
C THR A 1001 -55.30 -23.00 35.70
N LEU A 1002 -54.16 -23.47 36.24
CA LEU A 1002 -53.99 -24.11 37.55
C LEU A 1002 -52.64 -23.73 38.17
N GLY A 1003 -52.57 -23.62 39.49
CA GLY A 1003 -51.29 -23.55 40.22
C GLY A 1003 -50.87 -22.14 40.64
N THR A 1004 -49.57 -21.87 40.72
CA THR A 1004 -49.05 -20.56 41.15
C THR A 1004 -48.08 -20.01 40.12
N VAL A 1005 -48.21 -18.75 39.73
CA VAL A 1005 -47.22 -18.03 38.92
C VAL A 1005 -46.52 -16.98 39.77
N ASN A 1006 -45.19 -16.97 39.74
CA ASN A 1006 -44.36 -15.92 40.34
C ASN A 1006 -43.64 -15.21 39.21
N VAL A 1007 -43.82 -13.90 39.07
CA VAL A 1007 -43.13 -13.07 38.09
C VAL A 1007 -42.33 -12.00 38.83
N THR A 1008 -41.04 -11.91 38.56
CA THR A 1008 -40.14 -10.85 39.03
C THR A 1008 -39.43 -10.25 37.83
N VAL A 1009 -39.55 -8.95 37.62
CA VAL A 1009 -38.92 -8.24 36.51
C VAL A 1009 -38.11 -7.05 37.02
N GLY A 1010 -37.10 -6.63 36.26
CA GLY A 1010 -36.27 -5.47 36.58
C GLY A 1010 -36.93 -4.13 36.22
N THR A 1011 -36.10 -3.12 35.92
CA THR A 1011 -36.52 -1.71 35.76
C THR A 1011 -37.02 -1.30 34.37
N GLY A 1012 -37.17 -2.24 33.43
CA GLY A 1012 -37.66 -1.93 32.08
C GLY A 1012 -39.18 -1.74 32.03
N SER A 1013 -39.71 -1.38 30.85
CA SER A 1013 -41.16 -1.31 30.60
C SER A 1013 -41.69 -2.70 30.24
N ASN A 1014 -42.17 -3.46 31.22
CA ASN A 1014 -42.56 -4.85 31.03
C ASN A 1014 -44.04 -4.97 30.64
N LEU A 1015 -44.37 -5.95 29.80
CA LEU A 1015 -45.72 -6.43 29.54
C LEU A 1015 -45.88 -7.81 30.19
N ILE A 1016 -46.81 -7.91 31.15
CA ILE A 1016 -47.05 -9.15 31.89
C ILE A 1016 -48.51 -9.53 31.70
N THR A 1017 -48.77 -10.68 31.11
CA THR A 1017 -50.10 -11.24 30.93
C THR A 1017 -50.21 -12.49 31.78
N VAL A 1018 -51.06 -12.48 32.79
CA VAL A 1018 -51.37 -13.65 33.63
C VAL A 1018 -52.86 -13.96 33.56
N ASP A 1019 -53.20 -15.24 33.65
CA ASP A 1019 -54.58 -15.75 33.82
C ASP A 1019 -55.49 -15.73 32.56
N SER A 1020 -54.99 -16.01 31.35
CA SER A 1020 -55.81 -15.88 30.12
C SER A 1020 -56.90 -16.96 29.87
N GLY A 1021 -57.23 -17.85 30.82
CA GLY A 1021 -58.22 -18.91 30.54
C GLY A 1021 -58.69 -19.76 31.73
N ALA A 1022 -60.00 -19.72 31.98
CA ALA A 1022 -60.83 -20.71 32.69
C ALA A 1022 -60.66 -20.91 34.21
N ASN A 1023 -61.53 -20.23 34.97
CA ASN A 1023 -62.34 -20.73 36.09
C ASN A 1023 -61.69 -21.77 37.04
N ASN A 1024 -60.72 -21.37 37.86
CA ASN A 1024 -60.22 -22.26 38.92
C ASN A 1024 -59.91 -21.57 40.27
N ALA A 1025 -60.23 -22.24 41.37
CA ALA A 1025 -60.00 -21.77 42.75
C ALA A 1025 -58.55 -21.86 43.24
N THR A 1026 -57.67 -22.54 42.49
CA THR A 1026 -56.29 -22.83 42.93
C THR A 1026 -55.23 -21.96 42.25
N TYR A 1027 -55.62 -21.08 41.34
CA TYR A 1027 -54.70 -20.18 40.64
C TYR A 1027 -54.30 -18.98 41.52
N ASN A 1028 -52.99 -18.73 41.64
CA ASN A 1028 -52.44 -17.54 42.30
C ASN A 1028 -51.29 -16.92 41.49
N ALA A 1029 -51.28 -15.60 41.33
CA ALA A 1029 -50.23 -14.85 40.67
C ALA A 1029 -49.54 -13.87 41.63
N ASN A 1030 -48.21 -13.95 41.75
CA ASN A 1030 -47.38 -13.00 42.49
C ASN A 1030 -46.46 -12.27 41.52
N ILE A 1031 -46.73 -10.99 41.29
CA ILE A 1031 -45.94 -10.13 40.40
C ILE A 1031 -45.10 -9.17 41.25
N VAL A 1032 -43.82 -9.06 40.95
CA VAL A 1032 -42.86 -8.15 41.58
C VAL A 1032 -42.18 -7.33 40.47
N LEU A 1033 -42.40 -6.03 40.49
CA LEU A 1033 -41.83 -5.08 39.55
C LEU A 1033 -40.58 -4.42 40.13
N GLY A 1034 -39.59 -4.18 39.28
CA GLY A 1034 -38.41 -3.38 39.62
C GLY A 1034 -38.72 -1.90 39.60
N THR A 1035 -37.87 -1.10 40.25
CA THR A 1035 -38.03 0.36 40.29
C THR A 1035 -37.70 0.99 38.94
N HIS A 1036 -38.68 1.57 38.25
CA HIS A 1036 -38.49 2.19 36.93
C HIS A 1036 -38.83 3.69 36.94
N THR A 1037 -38.35 4.44 35.93
CA THR A 1037 -38.67 5.87 35.76
C THR A 1037 -39.88 6.03 34.86
N ASN A 1038 -41.03 6.35 35.46
CA ASN A 1038 -42.28 6.49 34.73
C ASN A 1038 -42.34 7.74 33.85
N THR A 1039 -42.55 7.52 32.56
CA THR A 1039 -42.88 8.55 31.57
C THR A 1039 -44.09 8.10 30.75
N ALA A 1040 -44.64 8.97 29.89
CA ALA A 1040 -45.80 8.61 29.06
C ALA A 1040 -45.59 7.36 28.19
N THR A 1041 -44.34 6.96 27.96
CA THR A 1041 -43.95 5.83 27.10
C THR A 1041 -43.07 4.80 27.81
N ALA A 1042 -42.73 4.99 29.08
CA ALA A 1042 -41.98 4.03 29.88
C ALA A 1042 -42.73 3.73 31.18
N PHE A 1043 -43.39 2.58 31.24
CA PHE A 1043 -44.23 2.11 32.35
C PHE A 1043 -44.41 0.58 32.25
N ASP A 1044 -44.77 -0.07 33.35
CA ASP A 1044 -45.15 -1.49 33.34
C ASP A 1044 -46.64 -1.65 33.03
N LYS A 1045 -46.97 -2.66 32.21
CA LYS A 1045 -48.34 -3.01 31.85
C LYS A 1045 -48.64 -4.45 32.24
N MET A 1046 -49.63 -4.63 33.10
CA MET A 1046 -50.07 -5.93 33.59
C MET A 1046 -51.49 -6.22 33.12
N LEU A 1047 -51.66 -7.26 32.33
CA LEU A 1047 -52.96 -7.83 31.97
C LEU A 1047 -53.22 -8.97 32.95
N VAL A 1048 -54.26 -8.80 33.75
CA VAL A 1048 -54.69 -9.78 34.74
C VAL A 1048 -56.13 -10.14 34.45
N SER A 1049 -56.44 -11.42 34.32
CA SER A 1049 -57.82 -11.88 34.17
C SER A 1049 -58.52 -12.03 35.51
N VAL A 1050 -59.82 -12.24 35.43
CA VAL A 1050 -60.80 -12.00 36.49
C VAL A 1050 -61.93 -13.02 36.52
N THR A 1051 -61.84 -14.11 35.74
CA THR A 1051 -62.90 -15.13 35.66
C THR A 1051 -62.48 -16.40 36.41
N GLY A 1052 -62.87 -16.54 37.68
CA GLY A 1052 -62.71 -17.82 38.37
C GLY A 1052 -62.89 -17.84 39.88
N THR A 1053 -62.97 -19.06 40.42
CA THR A 1053 -63.47 -19.40 41.75
C THR A 1053 -62.61 -18.93 42.94
N GLN A 1054 -62.42 -17.63 43.17
CA GLN A 1054 -61.70 -17.14 44.36
C GLN A 1054 -62.46 -17.41 45.67
N ALA A 1055 -61.78 -17.99 46.66
CA ALA A 1055 -62.18 -17.82 48.05
C ALA A 1055 -62.11 -16.33 48.43
N VAL A 1056 -62.88 -15.88 49.42
CA VAL A 1056 -62.90 -14.45 49.80
C VAL A 1056 -61.47 -13.98 50.15
N GLY A 1057 -60.85 -13.22 49.26
CA GLY A 1057 -59.39 -13.02 49.20
C GLY A 1057 -58.94 -12.29 47.93
N TYR A 1058 -57.75 -12.64 47.42
CA TYR A 1058 -57.19 -12.14 46.15
C TYR A 1058 -56.43 -13.27 45.45
N SER A 1059 -56.44 -13.32 44.12
CA SER A 1059 -55.70 -14.29 43.29
C SER A 1059 -54.42 -13.69 42.75
N THR A 1060 -54.35 -12.37 42.57
CA THR A 1060 -53.18 -11.68 42.03
C THR A 1060 -52.66 -10.67 43.03
N SER A 1061 -51.38 -10.73 43.37
CA SER A 1061 -50.67 -9.75 44.19
C SER A 1061 -49.56 -9.10 43.38
N ILE A 1062 -49.55 -7.78 43.33
CA ILE A 1062 -48.58 -6.99 42.57
C ILE A 1062 -47.79 -6.11 43.54
N THR A 1063 -46.47 -6.25 43.54
CA THR A 1063 -45.54 -5.48 44.36
C THR A 1063 -44.69 -4.58 43.48
N GLY A 1064 -44.41 -3.35 43.93
CA GLY A 1064 -43.49 -2.45 43.23
C GLY A 1064 -44.15 -1.52 42.20
N VAL A 1065 -45.49 -1.51 42.09
CA VAL A 1065 -46.18 -0.57 41.20
C VAL A 1065 -45.90 0.89 41.57
N ALA A 1066 -45.77 1.74 40.55
CA ALA A 1066 -45.46 3.16 40.68
C ALA A 1066 -46.40 4.01 39.79
N THR A 1067 -46.46 5.32 40.04
CA THR A 1067 -47.26 6.27 39.27
C THR A 1067 -46.93 6.20 37.78
N GLY A 1068 -47.89 5.86 36.92
CA GLY A 1068 -47.71 5.65 35.48
C GLY A 1068 -47.96 4.21 35.03
N ASP A 1069 -47.80 3.23 35.92
CA ASP A 1069 -48.07 1.82 35.64
C ASP A 1069 -49.55 1.56 35.34
N GLN A 1070 -49.78 0.53 34.54
CA GLN A 1070 -51.11 0.16 34.08
C GLN A 1070 -51.47 -1.27 34.49
N VAL A 1071 -52.62 -1.40 35.16
CA VAL A 1071 -53.27 -2.69 35.41
C VAL A 1071 -54.50 -2.76 34.52
N VAL A 1072 -54.53 -3.73 33.62
CA VAL A 1072 -55.63 -4.02 32.71
C VAL A 1072 -56.36 -5.26 33.20
N ILE A 1073 -57.65 -5.11 33.43
CA ILE A 1073 -58.54 -6.20 33.81
C ILE A 1073 -59.07 -6.86 32.54
N TYR A 1074 -58.56 -8.04 32.19
CA TYR A 1074 -58.82 -8.72 30.91
C TYR A 1074 -60.06 -9.63 30.98
N GLY A 1075 -60.95 -9.58 29.99
CA GLY A 1075 -62.14 -10.45 29.92
C GLY A 1075 -63.49 -9.79 30.27
N ASP A 1076 -63.50 -8.51 30.62
CA ASP A 1076 -64.73 -7.70 30.66
C ASP A 1076 -65.13 -7.34 29.22
N ALA A 1077 -66.37 -7.59 28.82
CA ALA A 1077 -66.86 -7.30 27.47
C ALA A 1077 -67.67 -5.98 27.38
N SER A 1078 -67.77 -5.22 28.47
CA SER A 1078 -68.60 -4.01 28.56
C SER A 1078 -67.83 -2.84 29.18
N GLN A 1079 -68.19 -1.59 28.83
CA GLN A 1079 -67.55 -0.40 29.39
C GLN A 1079 -67.70 -0.34 30.92
N SER A 1080 -66.61 -0.63 31.64
CA SER A 1080 -66.53 -0.61 33.10
C SER A 1080 -66.37 0.83 33.62
N ASN A 1081 -67.07 1.21 34.69
CA ASN A 1081 -66.73 2.42 35.45
C ASN A 1081 -65.74 2.08 36.57
N VAL A 1082 -64.77 2.95 36.83
CA VAL A 1082 -63.93 2.85 38.04
C VAL A 1082 -64.60 3.62 39.18
N VAL A 1083 -65.12 2.90 40.18
CA VAL A 1083 -65.82 3.44 41.34
C VAL A 1083 -64.87 3.65 42.51
N SER A 1084 -64.78 4.89 42.99
CA SER A 1084 -63.98 5.25 44.17
C SER A 1084 -64.86 5.41 45.40
N LEU A 1085 -64.44 4.81 46.51
CA LEU A 1085 -65.15 4.97 47.78
C LEU A 1085 -64.97 6.36 48.38
N THR A 1086 -65.99 6.84 49.10
CA THR A 1086 -65.86 8.06 49.90
C THR A 1086 -64.94 7.84 51.09
N ALA A 1087 -64.34 8.92 51.62
CA ALA A 1087 -63.47 8.84 52.80
C ALA A 1087 -64.14 8.21 54.03
N ALA A 1088 -65.46 8.39 54.18
CA ALA A 1088 -66.24 7.79 55.26
C ALA A 1088 -66.38 6.27 55.09
N GLN A 1089 -66.71 5.80 53.88
CA GLN A 1089 -66.78 4.37 53.55
C GLN A 1089 -65.41 3.70 53.74
N GLN A 1090 -64.33 4.36 53.27
CA GLN A 1090 -62.97 3.86 53.44
C GLN A 1090 -62.56 3.74 54.93
N THR A 1091 -63.00 4.67 55.77
CA THR A 1091 -62.74 4.61 57.23
C THR A 1091 -63.45 3.41 57.87
N SER A 1092 -64.70 3.13 57.47
CA SER A 1092 -65.46 1.96 57.93
C SER A 1092 -64.78 0.66 57.55
N ILE A 1093 -64.27 0.57 56.33
CA ILE A 1093 -63.56 -0.63 55.82
C ILE A 1093 -62.25 -0.86 56.57
N ASN A 1094 -61.50 0.20 56.86
CA ASN A 1094 -60.24 0.12 57.62
C ASN A 1094 -60.42 -0.39 59.05
N ALA A 1095 -61.61 -0.26 59.65
CA ALA A 1095 -61.91 -0.72 61.00
C ALA A 1095 -62.25 -2.23 61.08
N LEU A 1096 -62.39 -2.91 59.95
CA LEU A 1096 -62.79 -4.32 59.89
C LEU A 1096 -61.62 -5.26 60.25
N SER A 1097 -61.90 -6.34 60.97
CA SER A 1097 -60.87 -7.25 61.48
C SER A 1097 -60.39 -8.30 60.47
N THR A 1098 -61.06 -8.44 59.32
CA THR A 1098 -60.69 -9.39 58.28
C THR A 1098 -60.78 -8.77 56.89
N LEU A 1099 -59.88 -9.19 55.99
CA LEU A 1099 -59.94 -8.81 54.57
C LEU A 1099 -61.25 -9.25 53.91
N ALA A 1100 -61.78 -10.41 54.30
CA ALA A 1100 -63.04 -10.91 53.77
C ALA A 1100 -64.22 -9.96 54.06
N SER A 1101 -64.32 -9.47 55.30
CA SER A 1101 -65.31 -8.45 55.66
C SER A 1101 -65.06 -7.14 54.92
N ALA A 1102 -63.79 -6.74 54.75
CA ALA A 1102 -63.42 -5.53 54.02
C ALA A 1102 -63.84 -5.58 52.55
N ILE A 1103 -63.61 -6.70 51.85
CA ILE A 1103 -64.05 -6.90 50.47
C ILE A 1103 -65.58 -6.80 50.38
N THR A 1104 -66.32 -7.50 51.25
CA THR A 1104 -67.79 -7.46 51.22
C THR A 1104 -68.35 -6.06 51.48
N THR A 1105 -67.83 -5.34 52.48
CA THR A 1105 -68.27 -3.97 52.78
C THR A 1105 -67.89 -3.01 51.67
N ALA A 1106 -66.66 -3.08 51.15
CA ALA A 1106 -66.22 -2.30 50.00
C ALA A 1106 -67.17 -2.51 48.82
N PHE A 1107 -67.44 -3.77 48.47
CA PHE A 1107 -68.38 -4.19 47.42
C PHE A 1107 -69.72 -3.48 47.54
N THR A 1108 -70.38 -3.66 48.68
CA THR A 1108 -71.70 -3.08 48.95
C THR A 1108 -71.69 -1.55 48.89
N ASP A 1109 -70.66 -0.90 49.46
CA ASP A 1109 -70.54 0.56 49.52
C ASP A 1109 -70.34 1.20 48.14
N ALA A 1110 -69.55 0.57 47.26
CA ALA A 1110 -69.38 1.04 45.88
C ALA A 1110 -70.62 0.78 45.02
N HIS A 1111 -71.25 -0.38 45.17
CA HIS A 1111 -72.48 -0.74 44.45
C HIS A 1111 -73.65 0.22 44.74
N ALA A 1112 -73.76 0.69 45.99
CA ALA A 1112 -74.75 1.69 46.39
C ALA A 1112 -74.58 3.04 45.65
N ALA A 1113 -73.37 3.34 45.15
CA ALA A 1113 -73.07 4.57 44.44
C ALA A 1113 -73.41 4.51 42.93
N THR A 1114 -73.44 3.32 42.32
CA THR A 1114 -73.67 3.14 40.88
C THR A 1114 -75.03 2.55 40.51
N GLY A 1115 -75.78 2.01 41.48
CA GLY A 1115 -77.13 1.48 41.23
C GLY A 1115 -77.16 0.06 40.65
N ASN A 1116 -76.16 -0.77 41.00
CA ASN A 1116 -75.97 -2.15 40.52
C ASN A 1116 -75.69 -2.24 39.00
N ALA A 1117 -74.78 -1.41 38.49
CA ALA A 1117 -74.29 -1.58 37.13
C ALA A 1117 -73.34 -2.79 37.09
N ALA A 1118 -73.58 -3.73 36.18
CA ALA A 1118 -72.69 -4.87 35.97
C ALA A 1118 -71.31 -4.40 35.49
N ASN A 1119 -70.26 -5.13 35.85
CA ASN A 1119 -68.89 -4.90 35.37
C ASN A 1119 -68.24 -3.61 35.89
N ASP A 1120 -68.65 -3.14 37.07
CA ASP A 1120 -67.95 -2.04 37.74
C ASP A 1120 -66.61 -2.53 38.33
N VAL A 1121 -65.58 -1.72 38.15
CA VAL A 1121 -64.28 -1.90 38.81
C VAL A 1121 -64.21 -0.98 39.99
N MET A 1122 -63.80 -1.48 41.13
CA MET A 1122 -63.80 -0.73 42.37
C MET A 1122 -62.45 -0.81 43.05
N SER A 1123 -62.09 0.23 43.80
CA SER A 1123 -60.92 0.18 44.67
C SER A 1123 -61.20 0.57 46.11
N PHE A 1124 -60.48 -0.10 47.01
CA PHE A 1124 -60.47 0.22 48.43
C PHE A 1124 -59.08 -0.07 49.01
N GLN A 1125 -58.78 0.50 50.15
CA GLN A 1125 -57.55 0.25 50.89
C GLN A 1125 -57.85 -0.60 52.13
N TYR A 1126 -56.95 -1.51 52.48
CA TYR A 1126 -57.03 -2.30 53.70
C TYR A 1126 -55.64 -2.77 54.13
N ALA A 1127 -55.32 -2.67 55.43
CA ALA A 1127 -54.04 -3.11 55.99
C ALA A 1127 -52.80 -2.62 55.19
N ASN A 1128 -52.77 -1.33 54.82
CA ASN A 1128 -51.73 -0.66 54.03
C ASN A 1128 -51.57 -1.14 52.57
N ASN A 1129 -52.55 -1.84 52.01
CA ASN A 1129 -52.55 -2.26 50.60
C ASN A 1129 -53.79 -1.72 49.89
N THR A 1130 -53.68 -1.48 48.58
CA THR A 1130 -54.82 -1.18 47.71
C THR A 1130 -55.35 -2.46 47.08
N TYR A 1131 -56.66 -2.62 47.04
CA TYR A 1131 -57.34 -3.76 46.45
C TYR A 1131 -58.27 -3.27 45.35
N ILE A 1132 -58.26 -3.96 44.22
CA ILE A 1132 -59.10 -3.68 43.06
C ILE A 1132 -60.05 -4.85 42.90
N ILE A 1133 -61.34 -4.60 43.02
CA ILE A 1133 -62.39 -5.59 42.82
C ILE A 1133 -62.97 -5.41 41.42
N ASN A 1134 -63.21 -6.52 40.73
CA ASN A 1134 -63.97 -6.54 39.50
C ASN A 1134 -65.26 -7.33 39.70
N ASP A 1135 -66.41 -6.65 39.58
CA ASP A 1135 -67.73 -7.27 39.69
C ASP A 1135 -68.15 -7.86 38.34
N THR A 1136 -68.09 -9.19 38.19
CA THR A 1136 -68.64 -9.85 36.99
C THR A 1136 -69.92 -10.62 37.29
N ALA A 1137 -70.28 -10.78 38.56
CA ALA A 1137 -71.44 -11.56 38.98
C ALA A 1137 -72.76 -10.84 38.69
N ASN A 1138 -72.74 -9.52 38.50
CA ASN A 1138 -73.95 -8.70 38.31
C ASN A 1138 -74.99 -8.96 39.42
N THR A 1139 -74.52 -9.05 40.66
CA THR A 1139 -75.36 -9.20 41.85
C THR A 1139 -75.00 -8.14 42.87
N GLY A 1140 -75.96 -7.72 43.71
CA GLY A 1140 -75.71 -6.70 44.73
C GLY A 1140 -74.79 -7.12 45.89
N ALA A 1141 -74.08 -8.23 45.78
CA ALA A 1141 -73.15 -8.76 46.77
C ALA A 1141 -71.95 -9.40 46.09
N PHE A 1142 -70.80 -9.36 46.76
CA PHE A 1142 -69.60 -10.05 46.28
C PHE A 1142 -69.86 -11.56 46.20
N VAL A 1143 -69.80 -12.12 45.00
CA VAL A 1143 -69.94 -13.55 44.73
C VAL A 1143 -68.55 -14.14 44.62
N ALA A 1144 -68.14 -14.81 45.70
CA ALA A 1144 -66.92 -15.60 45.74
C ALA A 1144 -66.90 -16.56 44.54
N GLY A 1145 -65.96 -16.31 43.65
CA GLY A 1145 -65.72 -17.15 42.51
C GLY A 1145 -66.34 -16.77 41.18
N THR A 1146 -67.07 -15.67 41.16
CA THR A 1146 -67.43 -14.94 39.95
C THR A 1146 -66.74 -13.58 39.98
N ASP A 1147 -66.78 -12.89 41.12
CA ASP A 1147 -66.03 -11.65 41.33
C ASP A 1147 -64.58 -11.93 41.71
N SER A 1148 -63.70 -11.00 41.35
CA SER A 1148 -62.25 -11.18 41.53
C SER A 1148 -61.60 -9.96 42.17
N VAL A 1149 -60.48 -10.21 42.84
CA VAL A 1149 -59.73 -9.17 43.55
C VAL A 1149 -58.25 -9.23 43.19
N VAL A 1150 -57.70 -8.08 42.83
CA VAL A 1150 -56.26 -7.86 42.63
C VAL A 1150 -55.74 -7.02 43.81
N LYS A 1151 -54.65 -7.47 44.42
CA LYS A 1151 -53.96 -6.76 45.50
C LYS A 1151 -52.76 -6.00 44.93
N LEU A 1152 -52.69 -4.71 45.19
CA LEU A 1152 -51.50 -3.88 45.02
C LEU A 1152 -50.84 -3.70 46.39
N VAL A 1153 -49.58 -4.10 46.52
CA VAL A 1153 -48.82 -3.93 47.77
C VAL A 1153 -48.48 -2.46 47.96
N GLY A 1154 -48.86 -1.90 49.11
CA GLY A 1154 -48.76 -0.46 49.38
C GLY A 1154 -50.05 0.31 49.10
N GLN A 1155 -50.09 1.57 49.53
CA GLN A 1155 -51.22 2.47 49.30
C GLN A 1155 -51.04 3.21 47.97
N HIS A 1156 -51.99 2.98 47.06
CA HIS A 1156 -52.00 3.55 45.72
C HIS A 1156 -53.32 4.28 45.46
N THR A 1157 -53.23 5.38 44.72
CA THR A 1157 -54.39 6.03 44.12
C THR A 1157 -54.52 5.51 42.69
N ILE A 1158 -55.75 5.26 42.26
CA ILE A 1158 -56.01 4.75 40.92
C ILE A 1158 -56.90 5.69 40.11
N SER A 1159 -56.71 5.69 38.79
CA SER A 1159 -57.56 6.44 37.86
C SER A 1159 -57.83 5.62 36.61
N GLN A 1160 -59.00 5.81 35.99
CA GLN A 1160 -59.30 5.22 34.69
C GLN A 1160 -58.60 6.00 33.57
N ILE A 1161 -57.97 5.32 32.61
CA ILE A 1161 -57.23 5.97 31.50
C ILE A 1161 -58.10 6.13 30.24
N THR A 1162 -59.04 5.22 29.97
CA THR A 1162 -59.88 5.26 28.75
C THR A 1162 -61.16 4.41 28.86
N ALA A 1163 -62.20 4.77 28.09
CA ALA A 1163 -63.35 3.90 27.80
C ALA A 1163 -62.97 2.87 26.71
N SER A 1164 -62.17 1.88 27.11
CA SER A 1164 -61.82 0.72 26.27
C SER A 1164 -62.83 -0.42 26.51
N ALA A 1165 -62.78 -1.48 25.70
CA ALA A 1165 -63.57 -2.70 25.93
C ALA A 1165 -63.21 -3.39 27.26
N HIS A 1166 -62.05 -3.07 27.85
CA HIS A 1166 -61.57 -3.55 29.15
C HIS A 1166 -61.22 -2.37 30.07
N ALA A 1167 -61.45 -2.51 31.38
CA ALA A 1167 -61.00 -1.53 32.36
C ALA A 1167 -59.47 -1.45 32.39
N THR A 1168 -58.92 -0.30 31.99
CA THR A 1168 -57.49 0.03 32.10
C THR A 1168 -57.30 1.07 33.21
N ILE A 1169 -56.57 0.67 34.25
CA ILE A 1169 -56.37 1.43 35.48
C ILE A 1169 -54.93 1.94 35.50
N ALA A 1170 -54.77 3.27 35.57
CA ALA A 1170 -53.49 3.91 35.89
C ALA A 1170 -53.30 3.98 37.39
N ILE A 1171 -52.07 3.75 37.83
CA ILE A 1171 -51.60 4.20 39.14
C ILE A 1171 -51.23 5.68 39.03
N VAL A 1172 -51.79 6.54 39.89
CA VAL A 1172 -51.61 8.01 39.87
C VAL A 1172 -50.93 8.53 41.13
#